data_AF-A0A957X638-F1
#
_entry.id   AF-A0A957X638-F1
#
_cell.length_a   1.000
_cell.length_b   1.000
_cell.length_c   1.000
_cell.angle_alpha   90.00
_cell.angle_beta   90.00
_cell.angle_gamma   90.00
#
_symmetry.space_group_name_H-M   'P 1'
#
loop_
_entity.id
_entity.type
_entity.pdbx_description
1 polymer ?
#
loop_
_entity_poly.entity_id
_entity_poly.type
_entity_poly.pdbx_seq_one_letter_code
_entity_poly.pdbx_strand_id
1 'polypeptide(L)'
;MCPRTIRLMRMFLLLVGLTGLSWIIANPTTTLAHQPLRQSIPTGWQSYTSPDAGYTIALPADAEIIENDDAALRYTMLFINLPDASTPLYQGISVLVFESDLSPTAYVAQAYAEATGGEPPTGTSLTINGRAALQLARDRVVGDGDKFTTLIAGDGLIYRISLFGGGKGGATEPTPQAVADYTQSVNSFQVLAVPHQPKPLTAQSAAAPTTVAIADRFTWPLQSGQGINYGIPAGLTVAGTHVEHLGYAIRNLDQWGVKCYGVDWSRMLHTGEDWYRLDGASTAGTPVYAVANGVVAKHNPGISYPGNVVMIRHRLADGRDIYSMYGHITNVRVVEGQTVTMGQQIATVLNQGYTGRTPSQHTSVDAHLHFEMRWFLDGTNIYVPGTNAYNYNYPGCTYAYPGRGYTYIVHPDNYPYPGKGYVDPSAFIREHGGGTSPTVTPTVTPTRPANTPTATATTKVTPSPTPTATRPTATPTATATTVPQVCEYIRDGGFEAGPNSASWTATNSQNRVDPLIYRTSARTGRYGGWFGNVLNYTDTLAQQITLPADRTGATLRFWRYVRSSEAATSDKDQMQVLLIGTDGREQVVKTITTAAPRNGWVQETLPLDLTAVSGSTVTLALRGINNGSLVSSFYVDDLSLAML
;
A
#
# COMPACT_ATOMS: atom_id res chain seq x y z
N MET A 1 3.75 -30.29 -72.65
CA MET A 1 4.94 -30.98 -73.20
C MET A 1 5.67 -31.65 -72.04
N CYS A 2 5.71 -32.98 -72.07
CA CYS A 2 6.59 -33.82 -71.23
C CYS A 2 7.84 -34.14 -72.07
N PRO A 3 8.98 -34.53 -71.47
CA PRO A 3 9.35 -35.95 -71.49
C PRO A 3 9.94 -36.42 -70.14
N ARG A 4 9.53 -37.57 -69.58
CA ARG A 4 9.87 -38.99 -69.87
C ARG A 4 11.34 -39.37 -69.57
N THR A 5 11.67 -40.13 -68.51
CA THR A 5 11.54 -41.59 -68.18
C THR A 5 12.83 -42.37 -68.44
N ILE A 6 13.33 -43.13 -67.45
CA ILE A 6 13.99 -44.44 -67.66
C ILE A 6 13.47 -45.44 -66.61
N ARG A 7 13.10 -46.63 -67.11
CA ARG A 7 12.61 -47.85 -66.43
C ARG A 7 13.78 -48.77 -66.06
N LEU A 8 13.59 -49.65 -65.08
CA LEU A 8 13.86 -51.09 -65.27
C LEU A 8 13.03 -51.97 -64.30
N MET A 9 12.67 -53.14 -64.82
CA MET A 9 11.64 -54.08 -64.38
C MET A 9 12.19 -55.51 -64.52
N ARG A 10 11.80 -56.43 -63.63
CA ARG A 10 11.73 -57.93 -63.74
C ARG A 10 11.46 -58.45 -62.31
N MET A 11 10.33 -59.05 -61.88
CA MET A 11 9.44 -60.11 -62.37
C MET A 11 10.06 -61.51 -62.39
N PHE A 12 9.64 -62.40 -61.47
CA PHE A 12 9.38 -63.83 -61.69
C PHE A 12 8.40 -64.40 -60.65
N LEU A 13 7.61 -65.38 -61.10
CA LEU A 13 6.40 -66.00 -60.56
C LEU A 13 6.71 -67.48 -60.22
N LEU A 14 6.13 -68.11 -59.17
CA LEU A 14 5.37 -69.38 -59.24
C LEU A 14 4.88 -69.91 -57.86
N LEU A 15 3.93 -70.85 -57.93
CA LEU A 15 2.90 -71.28 -56.97
C LEU A 15 3.10 -72.75 -56.46
N VAL A 16 2.27 -73.14 -55.46
CA VAL A 16 1.85 -74.50 -54.98
C VAL A 16 2.79 -75.22 -53.97
N GLY A 17 2.38 -75.84 -52.84
CA GLY A 17 1.11 -76.05 -52.12
C GLY A 17 1.25 -77.13 -51.00
N LEU A 18 0.33 -77.12 -50.01
CA LEU A 18 -0.04 -78.16 -48.98
C LEU A 18 1.07 -78.60 -47.97
N THR A 19 0.89 -78.72 -46.65
CA THR A 19 -0.18 -79.32 -45.82
C THR A 19 -0.24 -78.67 -44.41
N GLY A 20 -1.41 -78.67 -43.77
CA GLY A 20 -1.68 -77.91 -42.55
C GLY A 20 -1.31 -78.55 -41.20
N LEU A 21 -1.44 -77.73 -40.15
CA LEU A 21 -1.89 -78.12 -38.82
C LEU A 21 -2.47 -76.87 -38.14
N SER A 22 -3.69 -77.00 -37.62
CA SER A 22 -4.52 -75.98 -36.96
C SER A 22 -3.83 -75.34 -35.75
N TRP A 23 -4.19 -74.10 -35.38
CA TRP A 23 -4.69 -73.68 -34.05
C TRP A 23 -5.00 -72.16 -34.04
N ILE A 24 -6.28 -71.84 -33.82
CA ILE A 24 -6.91 -70.62 -33.26
C ILE A 24 -6.79 -69.27 -34.01
N ILE A 25 -7.97 -68.75 -34.37
CA ILE A 25 -8.26 -67.40 -34.84
C ILE A 25 -8.33 -66.45 -33.63
N ALA A 26 -7.61 -65.32 -33.68
CA ALA A 26 -7.92 -64.13 -32.88
C ALA A 26 -7.63 -62.85 -33.68
N ASN A 27 -8.63 -61.97 -33.76
CA ASN A 27 -8.61 -60.67 -34.45
C ASN A 27 -7.51 -59.72 -33.93
N PRO A 28 -6.90 -58.85 -34.78
CA PRO A 28 -6.00 -57.82 -34.31
C PRO A 28 -6.78 -56.54 -33.99
N THR A 29 -7.17 -56.36 -32.74
CA THR A 29 -7.51 -55.04 -32.19
C THR A 29 -6.86 -54.90 -30.82
N THR A 30 -5.62 -54.43 -30.79
CA THR A 30 -5.02 -53.74 -29.65
C THR A 30 -3.75 -53.05 -30.12
N THR A 31 -3.88 -51.79 -30.56
CA THR A 31 -2.79 -50.83 -30.44
C THR A 31 -2.44 -50.73 -28.95
N LEU A 32 -1.25 -51.20 -28.60
CA LEU A 32 -0.60 -50.95 -27.32
C LEU A 32 -0.53 -49.43 -27.09
N ALA A 33 -1.47 -48.90 -26.32
CA ALA A 33 -1.29 -47.63 -25.67
C ALA A 33 -0.11 -47.79 -24.70
N HIS A 34 1.02 -47.14 -24.99
CA HIS A 34 1.99 -46.80 -23.97
C HIS A 34 1.26 -45.88 -22.98
N GLN A 35 0.68 -46.45 -21.93
CA GLN A 35 0.36 -45.67 -20.74
C GLN A 35 1.70 -45.26 -20.13
N PRO A 36 1.97 -43.96 -19.91
CA PRO A 36 3.13 -43.59 -19.11
C PRO A 36 2.93 -44.21 -17.72
N LEU A 37 3.98 -44.85 -17.20
CA LEU A 37 4.04 -45.31 -15.82
C LEU A 37 3.62 -44.16 -14.91
N ARG A 38 2.39 -44.17 -14.38
CA ARG A 38 2.02 -43.30 -13.26
C ARG A 38 2.95 -43.70 -12.13
N GLN A 39 3.88 -42.82 -11.74
CA GLN A 39 4.52 -42.95 -10.44
C GLN A 39 3.40 -43.12 -9.40
N SER A 40 3.48 -44.18 -8.59
CA SER A 40 2.53 -44.39 -7.51
C SER A 40 2.59 -43.19 -6.58
N ILE A 41 1.48 -42.49 -6.41
CA ILE A 41 1.38 -41.37 -5.47
C ILE A 41 1.71 -41.92 -4.06
N PRO A 42 2.70 -41.36 -3.36
CA PRO A 42 3.07 -41.85 -2.04
C PRO A 42 1.90 -41.82 -1.05
N THR A 43 1.89 -42.73 -0.09
CA THR A 43 0.84 -42.75 0.96
C THR A 43 0.86 -41.41 1.71
N GLY A 44 -0.31 -40.79 1.89
CA GLY A 44 -0.43 -39.46 2.50
C GLY A 44 -0.25 -38.28 1.54
N TRP A 45 -0.24 -38.55 0.22
CA TRP A 45 -0.14 -37.53 -0.82
C TRP A 45 -1.37 -37.54 -1.74
N GLN A 46 -1.69 -36.38 -2.29
CA GLN A 46 -2.70 -36.17 -3.32
C GLN A 46 -2.04 -35.72 -4.63
N SER A 47 -2.70 -35.94 -5.76
CA SER A 47 -2.23 -35.46 -7.06
C SER A 47 -3.06 -34.28 -7.51
N TYR A 48 -2.38 -33.23 -7.94
CA TYR A 48 -2.96 -32.11 -8.68
C TYR A 48 -2.65 -32.27 -10.16
N THR A 49 -3.62 -31.99 -11.02
CA THR A 49 -3.44 -31.94 -12.48
C THR A 49 -3.86 -30.57 -12.96
N SER A 50 -2.96 -29.87 -13.66
CA SER A 50 -3.25 -28.54 -14.18
C SER A 50 -4.34 -28.59 -15.25
N PRO A 51 -5.32 -27.66 -15.20
CA PRO A 51 -6.41 -27.61 -16.17
C PRO A 51 -5.96 -27.08 -17.54
N ASP A 52 -4.85 -26.34 -17.62
CA ASP A 52 -4.46 -25.57 -18.80
C ASP A 52 -2.99 -25.69 -19.22
N ALA A 53 -2.09 -26.07 -18.31
CA ALA A 53 -0.64 -26.12 -18.55
C ALA A 53 -0.09 -27.55 -18.73
N GLY A 54 -0.95 -28.57 -18.72
CA GLY A 54 -0.59 -29.94 -19.09
C GLY A 54 0.46 -30.60 -18.19
N TYR A 55 0.36 -30.45 -16.86
CA TYR A 55 1.23 -31.15 -15.91
C TYR A 55 0.46 -31.79 -14.76
N THR A 56 1.10 -32.72 -14.06
CA THR A 56 0.68 -33.20 -12.75
C THR A 56 1.81 -33.10 -11.73
N ILE A 57 1.44 -32.90 -10.47
CA ILE A 57 2.34 -32.83 -9.31
C ILE A 57 1.67 -33.50 -8.12
N ALA A 58 2.45 -34.24 -7.33
CA ALA A 58 2.00 -34.75 -6.04
C ALA A 58 2.28 -33.72 -4.94
N LEU A 59 1.34 -33.60 -4.01
CA LEU A 59 1.38 -32.69 -2.86
C LEU A 59 0.96 -33.44 -1.61
N PRO A 60 1.35 -33.01 -0.39
CA PRO A 60 0.83 -33.59 0.85
C PRO A 60 -0.72 -33.55 0.87
N ALA A 61 -1.35 -34.58 1.43
CA ALA A 61 -2.81 -34.73 1.40
C ALA A 61 -3.55 -33.64 2.22
N ASP A 62 -2.88 -33.05 3.20
CA ASP A 62 -3.37 -31.94 4.02
C ASP A 62 -3.00 -30.56 3.46
N ALA A 63 -2.23 -30.50 2.37
CA ALA A 63 -1.88 -29.24 1.73
C ALA A 63 -3.12 -28.55 1.17
N GLU A 64 -3.23 -27.24 1.43
CA GLU A 64 -4.31 -26.40 0.88
C GLU A 64 -3.86 -25.85 -0.47
N ILE A 65 -4.61 -26.17 -1.52
CA ILE A 65 -4.30 -25.76 -2.90
C ILE A 65 -5.14 -24.54 -3.26
N ILE A 66 -4.48 -23.45 -3.64
CA ILE A 66 -5.08 -22.20 -4.08
C ILE A 66 -4.68 -21.95 -5.52
N GLU A 67 -5.67 -21.92 -6.40
CA GLU A 67 -5.50 -21.53 -7.80
C GLU A 67 -5.64 -20.01 -7.95
N ASN A 68 -4.75 -19.41 -8.74
CA ASN A 68 -4.82 -17.99 -9.08
C ASN A 68 -4.55 -17.79 -10.58
N ASP A 69 -5.13 -16.73 -11.13
CA ASP A 69 -4.94 -16.35 -12.52
C ASP A 69 -3.97 -15.16 -12.64
N ASP A 70 -3.16 -15.16 -13.69
CA ASP A 70 -2.41 -13.97 -14.07
C ASP A 70 -2.42 -13.85 -15.59
N ALA A 71 -2.94 -12.72 -16.08
CA ALA A 71 -3.06 -12.44 -17.49
C ALA A 71 -1.70 -12.50 -18.21
N ALA A 72 -0.60 -12.13 -17.55
CA ALA A 72 0.74 -12.20 -18.14
C ALA A 72 1.23 -13.64 -18.30
N LEU A 73 0.83 -14.55 -17.40
CA LEU A 73 1.23 -15.95 -17.47
C LEU A 73 0.34 -16.79 -18.37
N ARG A 74 -0.93 -16.39 -18.56
CA ARG A 74 -1.92 -17.10 -19.40
C ARG A 74 -2.25 -18.53 -18.95
N TYR A 75 -1.73 -18.99 -17.82
CA TYR A 75 -1.99 -20.31 -17.23
C TYR A 75 -2.33 -20.16 -15.74
N THR A 76 -3.06 -21.14 -15.19
CA THR A 76 -3.36 -21.20 -13.76
C THR A 76 -2.07 -21.33 -12.96
N MET A 77 -1.88 -20.40 -12.02
CA MET A 77 -0.84 -20.46 -11.01
C MET A 77 -1.33 -21.28 -9.82
N LEU A 78 -0.41 -21.97 -9.15
CA LEU A 78 -0.69 -22.62 -7.86
C LEU A 78 0.06 -21.95 -6.73
N PHE A 79 -0.66 -21.81 -5.61
CA PHE A 79 -0.07 -21.61 -4.29
C PHE A 79 -0.56 -22.73 -3.39
N ILE A 80 0.39 -23.44 -2.80
CA ILE A 80 0.13 -24.60 -1.97
C ILE A 80 0.64 -24.27 -0.58
N ASN A 81 -0.28 -24.18 0.38
CA ASN A 81 0.06 -24.02 1.78
C ASN A 81 0.49 -25.37 2.34
N LEU A 82 1.65 -25.42 2.98
CA LEU A 82 2.15 -26.62 3.66
C LEU A 82 1.90 -26.45 5.17
N PRO A 83 0.80 -27.02 5.71
CA PRO A 83 0.47 -26.85 7.12
C PRO A 83 1.53 -27.52 7.99
N ASP A 84 2.09 -26.76 8.94
CA ASP A 84 2.99 -27.31 9.94
C ASP A 84 2.65 -26.69 11.29
N ALA A 85 1.99 -27.47 12.14
CA ALA A 85 1.53 -27.04 13.46
C ALA A 85 2.68 -26.65 14.41
N SER A 86 3.92 -27.00 14.07
CA SER A 86 5.10 -26.66 14.87
C SER A 86 5.66 -25.25 14.59
N THR A 87 5.21 -24.60 13.51
CA THR A 87 5.61 -23.23 13.17
C THR A 87 4.40 -22.29 13.15
N PRO A 88 4.47 -21.12 13.81
CA PRO A 88 3.44 -20.10 13.66
C PRO A 88 3.53 -19.35 12.32
N LEU A 89 4.56 -19.60 11.51
CA LEU A 89 4.87 -18.86 10.28
C LEU A 89 4.43 -19.61 9.02
N TYR A 90 3.82 -18.89 8.08
CA TYR A 90 3.32 -19.39 6.79
C TYR A 90 4.45 -19.91 5.86
N GLN A 91 4.29 -21.09 5.27
CA GLN A 91 5.25 -21.69 4.31
C GLN A 91 4.51 -22.46 3.22
N GLY A 92 5.13 -22.63 2.05
CA GLY A 92 4.44 -23.27 0.94
C GLY A 92 5.23 -23.41 -0.35
N ILE A 93 4.57 -24.03 -1.32
CA ILE A 93 5.06 -24.23 -2.68
C ILE A 93 4.28 -23.31 -3.63
N SER A 94 4.93 -22.76 -4.63
CA SER A 94 4.24 -22.12 -5.76
C SER A 94 4.61 -22.80 -7.08
N VAL A 95 3.66 -22.83 -8.02
CA VAL A 95 3.89 -23.28 -9.40
C VAL A 95 3.46 -22.17 -10.35
N LEU A 96 4.41 -21.67 -11.13
CA LEU A 96 4.19 -20.71 -12.20
C LEU A 96 4.57 -21.34 -13.55
N VAL A 97 3.90 -20.91 -14.60
CA VAL A 97 4.09 -21.42 -15.96
C VAL A 97 4.37 -20.25 -16.89
N PHE A 98 5.46 -20.34 -17.64
CA PHE A 98 5.91 -19.30 -18.56
C PHE A 98 5.98 -19.87 -19.98
N GLU A 99 5.49 -19.14 -20.98
CA GLU A 99 5.69 -19.47 -22.40
C GLU A 99 7.15 -19.22 -22.77
N SER A 100 7.92 -20.28 -23.08
CA SER A 100 9.32 -20.18 -23.48
C SER A 100 9.83 -21.51 -24.05
N ASP A 101 10.53 -21.45 -25.19
CA ASP A 101 11.25 -22.59 -25.78
C ASP A 101 12.68 -22.73 -25.24
N LEU A 102 13.10 -21.84 -24.33
CA LEU A 102 14.46 -21.87 -23.78
C LEU A 102 14.65 -23.04 -22.83
N SER A 103 15.90 -23.51 -22.73
CA SER A 103 16.28 -24.38 -21.62
C SER A 103 16.21 -23.60 -20.29
N PRO A 104 16.00 -24.27 -19.14
CA PRO A 104 16.01 -23.61 -17.84
C PRO A 104 17.24 -22.72 -17.60
N THR A 105 18.43 -23.18 -18.01
CA THR A 105 19.67 -22.39 -17.90
C THR A 105 19.67 -21.17 -18.80
N ALA A 106 19.23 -21.31 -20.06
CA ALA A 106 19.17 -20.19 -21.00
C ALA A 106 18.13 -19.14 -20.58
N TYR A 107 16.99 -19.59 -20.05
CA TYR A 107 15.96 -18.71 -19.50
C TYR A 107 16.49 -17.88 -18.33
N VAL A 108 17.21 -18.50 -17.39
CA VAL A 108 17.82 -17.78 -16.26
C VAL A 108 18.87 -16.78 -16.75
N ALA A 109 19.72 -17.17 -17.70
CA ALA A 109 20.71 -16.25 -18.27
C ALA A 109 20.05 -15.04 -18.95
N GLN A 110 18.98 -15.25 -19.72
CA GLN A 110 18.21 -14.17 -20.33
C GLN A 110 17.61 -13.24 -19.25
N ALA A 111 16.94 -13.80 -18.24
CA ALA A 111 16.34 -13.02 -17.17
C ALA A 111 17.39 -12.16 -16.43
N TYR A 112 18.59 -12.68 -16.20
CA TYR A 112 19.69 -11.94 -15.58
C TYR A 112 20.27 -10.84 -16.46
N ALA A 113 20.42 -11.10 -17.76
CA ALA A 113 20.85 -10.10 -18.73
C ALA A 113 19.85 -8.93 -18.79
N GLU A 114 18.55 -9.22 -18.77
CA GLU A 114 17.49 -8.20 -18.79
C GLU A 114 17.39 -7.42 -17.46
N ALA A 115 17.51 -8.11 -16.32
CA ALA A 115 17.30 -7.49 -15.01
C ALA A 115 18.52 -6.75 -14.46
N THR A 116 19.74 -7.23 -14.75
CA THR A 116 20.97 -6.75 -14.10
C THR A 116 22.12 -6.47 -15.07
N GLY A 117 22.05 -6.94 -16.32
CA GLY A 117 23.17 -6.92 -17.26
C GLY A 117 24.36 -7.80 -16.84
N GLY A 118 24.18 -8.65 -15.82
CA GLY A 118 25.22 -9.51 -15.24
C GLY A 118 24.96 -11.00 -15.47
N GLU A 119 25.91 -11.83 -15.01
CA GLU A 119 25.84 -13.29 -15.11
C GLU A 119 24.95 -13.90 -14.01
N PRO A 120 24.21 -14.98 -14.30
CA PRO A 120 23.37 -15.66 -13.33
C PRO A 120 24.19 -16.44 -12.27
N PRO A 121 23.61 -16.72 -11.09
CA PRO A 121 24.25 -17.54 -10.08
C PRO A 121 24.35 -19.01 -10.54
N THR A 122 25.32 -19.73 -9.99
CA THR A 122 25.47 -21.17 -10.24
C THR A 122 24.28 -21.94 -9.64
N GLY A 123 23.48 -22.56 -10.51
CA GLY A 123 22.41 -23.49 -10.13
C GLY A 123 22.84 -24.95 -10.16
N THR A 124 22.01 -25.81 -9.58
CA THR A 124 22.17 -27.27 -9.66
C THR A 124 21.36 -27.81 -10.84
N SER A 125 22.04 -28.34 -11.86
CA SER A 125 21.38 -29.02 -12.97
C SER A 125 20.78 -30.35 -12.51
N LEU A 126 19.52 -30.57 -12.87
CA LEU A 126 18.73 -31.74 -12.49
C LEU A 126 18.08 -32.37 -13.73
N THR A 127 17.56 -33.58 -13.57
CA THR A 127 16.66 -34.21 -14.54
C THR A 127 15.42 -34.68 -13.79
N ILE A 128 14.27 -34.08 -14.10
CA ILE A 128 12.99 -34.41 -13.47
C ILE A 128 12.14 -35.15 -14.48
N ASN A 129 11.92 -36.45 -14.25
CA ASN A 129 11.13 -37.33 -15.12
C ASN A 129 11.51 -37.21 -16.62
N GLY A 130 12.82 -37.18 -16.89
CA GLY A 130 13.38 -37.10 -18.25
C GLY A 130 13.45 -35.70 -18.85
N ARG A 131 13.01 -34.66 -18.14
CA ARG A 131 13.11 -33.25 -18.56
C ARG A 131 14.32 -32.58 -17.92
N ALA A 132 14.99 -31.72 -18.68
CA ALA A 132 16.04 -30.87 -18.16
C ALA A 132 15.45 -29.91 -17.11
N ALA A 133 16.15 -29.76 -15.98
CA ALA A 133 15.73 -28.88 -14.91
C ALA A 133 16.94 -28.16 -14.30
N LEU A 134 16.70 -27.01 -13.69
CA LEU A 134 17.70 -26.23 -12.97
C LEU A 134 17.11 -25.79 -11.64
N GLN A 135 17.78 -26.13 -10.54
CA GLN A 135 17.42 -25.65 -9.21
C GLN A 135 18.34 -24.51 -8.78
N LEU A 136 17.74 -23.41 -8.36
CA LEU A 136 18.38 -22.25 -7.79
C LEU A 136 18.06 -22.18 -6.29
N ALA A 137 18.98 -21.63 -5.50
CA ALA A 137 18.77 -21.40 -4.07
C ALA A 137 18.93 -19.92 -3.75
N ARG A 138 17.92 -19.31 -3.12
CA ARG A 138 17.90 -17.87 -2.75
C ARG A 138 18.23 -16.93 -3.93
N ASP A 139 17.86 -17.35 -5.14
CA ASP A 139 17.98 -16.55 -6.35
C ASP A 139 16.96 -15.40 -6.33
N ARG A 140 17.39 -14.20 -6.70
CA ARG A 140 16.58 -12.99 -6.53
C ARG A 140 15.93 -12.48 -7.81
N VAL A 141 16.36 -12.97 -8.98
CA VAL A 141 15.87 -12.48 -10.27
C VAL A 141 14.77 -13.38 -10.78
N VAL A 142 14.98 -14.69 -10.69
CA VAL A 142 14.06 -15.73 -11.16
C VAL A 142 13.38 -16.44 -9.99
N GLY A 143 14.04 -16.52 -8.83
CA GLY A 143 13.53 -17.24 -7.66
C GLY A 143 12.91 -16.38 -6.56
N ASP A 144 12.81 -15.07 -6.73
CA ASP A 144 12.14 -14.13 -5.81
C ASP A 144 12.70 -14.13 -4.36
N GLY A 145 13.92 -14.65 -4.17
CA GLY A 145 14.56 -14.86 -2.88
C GLY A 145 14.07 -16.09 -2.12
N ASP A 146 13.22 -16.91 -2.73
CA ASP A 146 12.69 -18.15 -2.17
C ASP A 146 13.81 -19.13 -1.85
N LYS A 147 13.55 -20.05 -0.90
CA LYS A 147 14.55 -21.00 -0.41
C LYS A 147 15.13 -21.81 -1.56
N PHE A 148 14.24 -22.35 -2.38
CA PHE A 148 14.58 -23.07 -3.61
C PHE A 148 13.61 -22.69 -4.73
N THR A 149 14.12 -22.68 -5.96
CA THR A 149 13.34 -22.50 -7.18
C THR A 149 13.82 -23.50 -8.21
N THR A 150 12.98 -24.46 -8.59
CA THR A 150 13.26 -25.43 -9.64
C THR A 150 12.52 -25.05 -10.91
N LEU A 151 13.28 -24.82 -11.98
CA LEU A 151 12.77 -24.60 -13.33
C LEU A 151 12.83 -25.91 -14.10
N ILE A 152 11.71 -26.34 -14.67
CA ILE A 152 11.60 -27.59 -15.44
C ILE A 152 11.17 -27.25 -16.87
N ALA A 153 11.89 -27.80 -17.86
CA ALA A 153 11.55 -27.64 -19.27
C ALA A 153 10.25 -28.37 -19.63
N GLY A 154 9.34 -27.67 -20.32
CA GLY A 154 8.11 -28.16 -20.91
C GLY A 154 8.06 -27.88 -22.41
N ASP A 155 7.12 -28.50 -23.13
CA ASP A 155 6.99 -28.41 -24.58
C ASP A 155 6.53 -27.00 -25.04
N GLY A 156 7.47 -26.04 -25.07
CA GLY A 156 7.22 -24.61 -25.28
C GLY A 156 6.85 -23.83 -24.01
N LEU A 157 7.05 -24.46 -22.84
CA LEU A 157 6.79 -23.88 -21.53
C LEU A 157 8.00 -24.05 -20.59
N ILE A 158 8.10 -23.20 -19.59
CA ILE A 158 8.93 -23.40 -18.41
C ILE A 158 8.03 -23.43 -17.17
N TYR A 159 8.17 -24.47 -16.36
CA TYR A 159 7.50 -24.59 -15.07
C TYR A 159 8.45 -24.17 -13.97
N ARG A 160 8.09 -23.13 -13.21
CA ARG A 160 8.83 -22.65 -12.05
C ARG A 160 8.14 -23.12 -10.78
N ILE A 161 8.80 -23.99 -10.02
CA ILE A 161 8.32 -24.50 -8.74
C ILE A 161 9.20 -23.92 -7.64
N SER A 162 8.63 -23.10 -6.74
CA SER A 162 9.39 -22.46 -5.66
C SER A 162 8.93 -22.88 -4.27
N LEU A 163 9.86 -22.93 -3.30
CA LEU A 163 9.60 -23.12 -1.87
C LEU A 163 9.87 -21.83 -1.08
N PHE A 164 8.86 -21.32 -0.38
CA PHE A 164 8.95 -20.11 0.44
C PHE A 164 8.63 -20.37 1.93
N GLY A 165 9.11 -19.49 2.81
CA GLY A 165 8.89 -19.55 4.26
C GLY A 165 8.78 -18.16 4.90
N GLY A 166 7.84 -17.99 5.83
CA GLY A 166 7.48 -16.70 6.46
C GLY A 166 6.66 -15.76 5.56
N GLY A 167 5.90 -16.29 4.60
CA GLY A 167 5.29 -15.53 3.49
C GLY A 167 6.13 -15.56 2.21
N LYS A 168 5.55 -15.15 1.07
CA LYS A 168 6.27 -15.06 -0.22
C LYS A 168 7.47 -14.11 -0.11
N GLY A 169 8.68 -14.57 -0.44
CA GLY A 169 9.90 -13.79 -0.29
C GLY A 169 10.35 -13.55 1.16
N GLY A 170 9.80 -14.31 2.12
CA GLY A 170 10.13 -14.19 3.53
C GLY A 170 11.57 -14.62 3.85
N ALA A 171 12.21 -13.90 4.78
CA ALA A 171 13.55 -14.19 5.27
C ALA A 171 13.59 -15.40 6.24
N THR A 172 12.45 -16.01 6.52
CA THR A 172 12.36 -17.17 7.42
C THR A 172 12.69 -18.44 6.66
N GLU A 173 13.56 -19.27 7.25
CA GLU A 173 13.85 -20.59 6.71
C GLU A 173 12.62 -21.51 6.83
N PRO A 174 12.19 -22.18 5.74
CA PRO A 174 11.17 -23.22 5.80
C PRO A 174 11.58 -24.35 6.74
N THR A 175 10.60 -25.06 7.31
CA THR A 175 10.91 -26.20 8.18
C THR A 175 11.58 -27.34 7.38
N PRO A 176 12.39 -28.20 8.03
CA PRO A 176 12.97 -29.36 7.35
C PRO A 176 11.90 -30.25 6.68
N GLN A 177 10.70 -30.33 7.27
CA GLN A 177 9.57 -31.05 6.68
C GLN A 177 9.11 -30.38 5.37
N ALA A 178 8.91 -29.06 5.35
CA ALA A 178 8.54 -28.35 4.13
C ALA A 178 9.59 -28.47 3.01
N VAL A 179 10.88 -28.53 3.36
CA VAL A 179 11.95 -28.82 2.39
C VAL A 179 11.84 -30.24 1.83
N ALA A 180 11.52 -31.23 2.67
CA ALA A 180 11.29 -32.61 2.24
C ALA A 180 10.06 -32.71 1.32
N ASP A 181 8.96 -32.07 1.71
CA ASP A 181 7.72 -32.04 0.93
C ASP A 181 7.94 -31.38 -0.44
N TYR A 182 8.59 -30.22 -0.49
CA TYR A 182 8.96 -29.58 -1.75
C TYR A 182 9.81 -30.49 -2.64
N THR A 183 10.81 -31.16 -2.07
CA THR A 183 11.69 -32.06 -2.84
C THR A 183 10.89 -33.22 -3.45
N GLN A 184 9.98 -33.81 -2.67
CA GLN A 184 9.12 -34.89 -3.13
C GLN A 184 8.11 -34.41 -4.19
N SER A 185 7.51 -33.24 -4.00
CA SER A 185 6.66 -32.59 -4.99
C SER A 185 7.38 -32.35 -6.31
N VAL A 186 8.57 -31.75 -6.30
CA VAL A 186 9.38 -31.51 -7.51
C VAL A 186 9.71 -32.83 -8.21
N ASN A 187 10.13 -33.87 -7.48
CA ASN A 187 10.45 -35.17 -8.07
C ASN A 187 9.25 -35.88 -8.71
N SER A 188 8.04 -35.63 -8.19
CA SER A 188 6.79 -36.17 -8.73
C SER A 188 6.28 -35.41 -9.96
N PHE A 189 6.86 -34.25 -10.29
CA PHE A 189 6.36 -33.39 -11.35
C PHE A 189 6.47 -34.05 -12.73
N GLN A 190 5.36 -34.14 -13.44
CA GLN A 190 5.30 -34.78 -14.75
C GLN A 190 4.59 -33.88 -15.76
N VAL A 191 5.26 -33.59 -16.87
CA VAL A 191 4.65 -32.98 -18.06
C VAL A 191 3.84 -34.03 -18.79
N LEU A 192 2.57 -33.73 -19.04
CA LEU A 192 1.61 -34.60 -19.70
C LEU A 192 1.58 -34.30 -21.19
N ALA A 193 1.39 -35.34 -22.00
CA ALA A 193 1.21 -35.20 -23.45
C ALA A 193 -0.23 -34.76 -23.79
N VAL A 194 -0.63 -33.57 -23.32
CA VAL A 194 -1.94 -32.97 -23.59
C VAL A 194 -1.75 -31.56 -24.17
N PRO A 195 -2.61 -31.11 -25.10
CA PRO A 195 -2.50 -29.76 -25.65
C PRO A 195 -2.65 -28.69 -24.57
N HIS A 196 -1.73 -27.72 -24.54
CA HIS A 196 -1.83 -26.56 -23.65
C HIS A 196 -3.05 -25.70 -24.01
N GLN A 197 -3.71 -25.13 -23.01
CA GLN A 197 -4.91 -24.29 -23.16
C GLN A 197 -4.66 -22.89 -22.57
N PRO A 198 -3.76 -22.07 -23.15
CA PRO A 198 -3.47 -20.75 -22.61
C PRO A 198 -4.73 -19.88 -22.61
N LYS A 199 -5.00 -19.24 -21.48
CA LYS A 199 -6.08 -18.26 -21.32
C LYS A 199 -5.88 -17.12 -22.32
N PRO A 200 -6.97 -16.62 -22.92
CA PRO A 200 -6.89 -15.57 -23.91
C PRO A 200 -6.39 -14.28 -23.24
N LEU A 201 -5.39 -13.65 -23.83
CA LEU A 201 -5.08 -12.26 -23.52
C LEU A 201 -6.26 -11.41 -23.99
N THR A 202 -6.73 -10.49 -23.16
CA THR A 202 -7.63 -9.44 -23.66
C THR A 202 -6.87 -8.74 -24.78
N ALA A 203 -7.46 -8.62 -25.97
CA ALA A 203 -6.74 -8.16 -27.16
C ALA A 203 -5.92 -6.90 -26.84
N GLN A 204 -4.59 -7.02 -26.87
CA GLN A 204 -3.73 -5.86 -26.98
C GLN A 204 -4.20 -5.11 -28.22
N SER A 205 -4.47 -3.81 -28.10
CA SER A 205 -4.46 -2.98 -29.30
C SER A 205 -3.11 -3.24 -29.95
N ALA A 206 -3.08 -3.73 -31.19
CA ALA A 206 -1.88 -4.19 -31.89
C ALA A 206 -0.81 -3.09 -32.09
N ALA A 207 -1.07 -1.88 -31.60
CA ALA A 207 -0.09 -0.85 -31.30
C ALA A 207 -0.40 -0.27 -29.90
N ALA A 208 0.64 0.04 -29.12
CA ALA A 208 0.48 0.99 -28.02
C ALA A 208 -0.17 2.26 -28.60
N PRO A 209 -1.26 2.78 -28.02
CA PRO A 209 -1.93 3.93 -28.61
C PRO A 209 -0.93 5.09 -28.75
N THR A 210 -0.90 5.71 -29.93
CA THR A 210 -0.04 6.87 -30.23
C THR A 210 -0.33 8.06 -29.33
N THR A 211 -1.50 8.06 -28.66
CA THR A 211 -1.91 9.05 -27.66
C THR A 211 -2.58 8.34 -26.48
N VAL A 212 -1.97 8.42 -25.30
CA VAL A 212 -2.61 8.01 -24.03
C VAL A 212 -3.77 8.95 -23.75
N ALA A 213 -4.97 8.42 -23.53
CA ALA A 213 -6.13 9.22 -23.16
C ALA A 213 -5.82 10.04 -21.89
N ILE A 214 -6.21 11.32 -21.88
CA ILE A 214 -6.04 12.17 -20.70
C ILE A 214 -6.86 11.59 -19.55
N ALA A 215 -6.22 11.43 -18.40
CA ALA A 215 -6.83 11.12 -17.12
C ALA A 215 -7.29 12.42 -16.47
N ASP A 216 -8.47 12.89 -16.85
CA ASP A 216 -9.11 14.11 -16.33
C ASP A 216 -9.94 13.84 -15.07
N ARG A 217 -10.31 12.58 -14.82
CA ARG A 217 -11.03 12.13 -13.63
C ARG A 217 -10.41 10.88 -13.03
N PHE A 218 -10.48 10.83 -11.70
CA PHE A 218 -10.03 9.71 -10.90
C PHE A 218 -11.16 9.16 -10.03
N THR A 219 -11.16 7.84 -9.82
CA THR A 219 -12.10 7.11 -8.98
C THR A 219 -11.37 6.23 -7.97
N TRP A 220 -12.12 5.64 -7.04
CA TRP A 220 -11.58 4.83 -5.97
C TRP A 220 -11.13 3.44 -6.47
N PRO A 221 -10.02 2.89 -5.95
CA PRO A 221 -9.48 1.62 -6.41
C PRO A 221 -10.31 0.42 -5.93
N LEU A 222 -11.10 0.59 -4.86
CA LEU A 222 -12.13 -0.32 -4.37
C LEU A 222 -13.48 0.40 -4.41
N GLN A 223 -14.56 -0.30 -4.78
CA GLN A 223 -15.90 0.29 -4.93
C GLN A 223 -16.83 -0.11 -3.78
N SER A 224 -17.61 0.84 -3.25
CA SER A 224 -18.54 0.59 -2.13
C SER A 224 -19.87 -0.10 -2.50
N GLY A 225 -19.95 -0.70 -3.70
CA GLY A 225 -21.16 -1.37 -4.19
C GLY A 225 -21.49 -2.63 -3.39
N GLN A 226 -22.78 -2.96 -3.27
CA GLN A 226 -23.34 -4.07 -2.45
C GLN A 226 -23.43 -3.80 -0.93
N GLY A 227 -23.36 -2.53 -0.51
CA GLY A 227 -23.49 -2.15 0.91
C GLY A 227 -22.22 -2.32 1.74
N ILE A 228 -21.08 -2.45 1.07
CA ILE A 228 -19.76 -2.64 1.68
C ILE A 228 -18.98 -1.34 1.55
N ASN A 229 -18.44 -0.79 2.64
CA ASN A 229 -17.58 0.39 2.55
C ASN A 229 -16.11 0.01 2.73
N TYR A 230 -15.23 0.84 2.18
CA TYR A 230 -13.78 0.65 2.26
C TYR A 230 -13.10 1.93 2.76
N GLY A 231 -11.99 1.78 3.49
CA GLY A 231 -11.20 2.91 3.94
C GLY A 231 -9.97 2.50 4.74
N ILE A 232 -9.26 3.50 5.25
CA ILE A 232 -8.09 3.33 6.11
C ILE A 232 -8.59 3.18 7.56
N PRO A 233 -8.22 2.11 8.28
CA PRO A 233 -8.63 1.93 9.67
C PRO A 233 -8.11 3.08 10.52
N ALA A 234 -9.00 3.81 11.19
CA ALA A 234 -8.61 4.81 12.17
C ALA A 234 -8.43 4.14 13.53
N GLY A 235 -7.20 4.17 14.09
CA GLY A 235 -6.95 3.75 15.47
C GLY A 235 -6.80 2.25 15.70
N LEU A 236 -6.30 1.49 14.71
CA LEU A 236 -5.95 0.08 14.90
C LEU A 236 -4.69 -0.03 15.79
N THR A 237 -4.89 -0.13 17.11
CA THR A 237 -3.82 -0.51 18.04
C THR A 237 -3.67 -2.03 17.97
N VAL A 238 -2.71 -2.52 17.21
CA VAL A 238 -2.56 -3.95 17.02
C VAL A 238 -1.79 -4.56 18.20
N ALA A 239 -2.49 -5.22 19.13
CA ALA A 239 -1.94 -6.04 20.22
C ALA A 239 -0.68 -5.46 20.92
N GLY A 240 -0.83 -4.23 21.44
CA GLY A 240 0.23 -3.55 22.19
C GLY A 240 1.31 -2.90 21.33
N THR A 241 1.19 -2.94 20.00
CA THR A 241 2.02 -2.13 19.10
C THR A 241 1.42 -0.76 18.80
N HIS A 242 2.21 0.29 18.98
CA HIS A 242 1.90 1.67 18.64
C HIS A 242 2.09 1.87 17.13
N VAL A 243 1.03 1.61 16.36
CA VAL A 243 0.95 1.96 14.94
C VAL A 243 0.39 3.36 14.80
N GLU A 244 1.09 4.23 14.08
CA GLU A 244 0.63 5.58 13.79
C GLU A 244 -0.05 5.62 12.42
N HIS A 245 -1.38 5.58 12.43
CA HIS A 245 -2.17 5.83 11.21
C HIS A 245 -2.28 7.33 10.97
N LEU A 246 -1.54 7.84 10.00
CA LEU A 246 -1.60 9.22 9.52
C LEU A 246 -2.53 9.42 8.32
N GLY A 247 -3.32 8.38 7.98
CA GLY A 247 -3.94 8.23 6.67
C GLY A 247 -2.90 7.72 5.69
N TYR A 248 -2.22 8.66 5.03
CA TYR A 248 -1.00 8.46 4.25
C TYR A 248 0.22 8.60 5.18
N ALA A 249 1.26 7.77 4.99
CA ALA A 249 2.48 7.76 5.82
C ALA A 249 2.37 6.99 7.17
N ILE A 250 1.81 5.76 7.18
CA ILE A 250 1.61 4.95 8.40
C ILE A 250 2.96 4.56 9.05
N ARG A 251 3.07 4.48 10.37
CA ARG A 251 4.32 4.05 11.03
C ARG A 251 4.16 2.98 12.07
N ASN A 252 5.20 2.19 12.26
CA ASN A 252 5.26 1.20 13.32
C ASN A 252 6.31 1.60 14.37
N LEU A 253 5.88 2.27 15.43
CA LEU A 253 6.78 2.95 16.38
C LEU A 253 7.56 1.98 17.27
N ASP A 254 7.15 0.71 17.35
CA ASP A 254 7.71 -0.26 18.30
C ASP A 254 8.79 -1.18 17.70
N GLN A 255 9.15 -0.99 16.43
CA GLN A 255 10.23 -1.74 15.77
C GLN A 255 11.61 -1.10 15.99
N TRP A 256 12.02 -0.94 17.25
CA TRP A 256 13.35 -0.46 17.61
C TRP A 256 14.44 -1.52 17.38
N GLY A 257 15.63 -1.10 16.95
CA GLY A 257 16.78 -1.99 16.73
C GLY A 257 16.74 -2.75 15.39
N VAL A 258 15.63 -2.71 14.66
CA VAL A 258 15.53 -3.14 13.26
C VAL A 258 15.76 -1.92 12.38
N LYS A 259 16.79 -1.96 11.54
CA LYS A 259 17.12 -0.87 10.63
C LYS A 259 16.85 -1.26 9.18
N CYS A 260 16.31 -0.32 8.43
CA CYS A 260 16.23 -0.37 6.98
C CYS A 260 16.81 0.92 6.41
N TYR A 261 17.64 0.81 5.38
CA TYR A 261 18.41 1.95 4.86
C TYR A 261 19.26 2.69 5.91
N GLY A 262 19.72 1.99 6.95
CA GLY A 262 20.44 2.60 8.08
C GLY A 262 19.57 3.42 9.03
N VAL A 263 18.26 3.49 8.80
CA VAL A 263 17.28 4.18 9.63
C VAL A 263 16.46 3.16 10.41
N ASP A 264 16.18 3.41 11.67
CA ASP A 264 15.33 2.53 12.48
C ASP A 264 13.92 2.47 11.90
N TRP A 265 13.32 1.27 11.88
CA TRP A 265 12.00 1.03 11.30
C TRP A 265 10.91 1.86 11.97
N SER A 266 11.08 2.20 13.25
CA SER A 266 10.22 3.15 13.99
C SER A 266 10.15 4.56 13.41
N ARG A 267 11.09 4.91 12.51
CA ARG A 267 11.15 6.20 11.82
C ARG A 267 10.72 6.12 10.37
N MET A 268 10.39 4.92 9.87
CA MET A 268 9.94 4.74 8.51
C MET A 268 8.45 5.02 8.39
N LEU A 269 8.08 5.76 7.35
CA LEU A 269 6.73 6.09 6.90
C LEU A 269 6.32 5.13 5.79
N HIS A 270 5.27 4.36 6.00
CA HIS A 270 4.60 3.52 5.02
C HIS A 270 4.02 4.38 3.89
N THR A 271 4.46 4.16 2.67
CA THR A 271 4.08 4.97 1.51
C THR A 271 2.73 4.49 0.97
N GLY A 272 1.86 5.42 0.60
CA GLY A 272 0.50 5.09 0.19
C GLY A 272 -0.48 4.84 1.34
N GLU A 273 -1.59 4.20 1.00
CA GLU A 273 -2.72 3.91 1.87
C GLU A 273 -3.06 2.43 1.85
N ASP A 274 -3.39 1.88 3.02
CA ASP A 274 -3.90 0.51 3.14
C ASP A 274 -5.42 0.53 3.27
N TRP A 275 -6.08 -0.05 2.28
CA TRP A 275 -7.53 -0.04 2.16
C TRP A 275 -8.13 -1.37 2.61
N TYR A 276 -9.05 -1.27 3.58
CA TYR A 276 -9.74 -2.39 4.20
C TYR A 276 -11.25 -2.26 4.04
N ARG A 277 -11.96 -3.38 4.19
CA ARG A 277 -13.41 -3.33 4.41
C ARG A 277 -13.73 -2.75 5.79
N LEU A 278 -14.70 -1.85 5.84
CA LEU A 278 -15.13 -1.18 7.08
C LEU A 278 -16.15 -1.97 7.90
N ASP A 279 -16.69 -3.06 7.36
CA ASP A 279 -17.59 -3.98 8.08
C ASP A 279 -16.85 -5.03 8.92
N GLY A 280 -15.51 -5.00 8.92
CA GLY A 280 -14.66 -5.92 9.68
C GLY A 280 -14.50 -7.30 9.04
N ALA A 281 -15.12 -7.57 7.88
CA ALA A 281 -14.83 -8.77 7.11
C ALA A 281 -13.47 -8.66 6.38
N SER A 282 -12.90 -9.80 5.97
CA SER A 282 -11.64 -9.81 5.24
C SER A 282 -11.76 -9.11 3.88
N THR A 283 -10.80 -8.25 3.53
CA THR A 283 -10.75 -7.57 2.22
C THR A 283 -10.33 -8.52 1.08
N ALA A 284 -9.81 -9.71 1.41
CA ALA A 284 -9.38 -10.70 0.44
C ALA A 284 -10.43 -10.99 -0.64
N GLY A 285 -9.99 -11.12 -1.89
CA GLY A 285 -10.85 -11.39 -3.04
C GLY A 285 -11.65 -10.19 -3.54
N THR A 286 -11.62 -9.04 -2.84
CA THR A 286 -12.30 -7.82 -3.30
C THR A 286 -11.76 -7.39 -4.67
N PRO A 287 -12.62 -7.08 -5.66
CA PRO A 287 -12.21 -6.51 -6.94
C PRO A 287 -11.44 -5.20 -6.81
N VAL A 288 -10.31 -5.09 -7.54
CA VAL A 288 -9.46 -3.89 -7.62
C VAL A 288 -9.60 -3.27 -9.01
N TYR A 289 -9.78 -1.95 -9.07
CA TYR A 289 -10.09 -1.21 -10.29
C TYR A 289 -9.04 -0.14 -10.63
N ALA A 290 -8.82 0.09 -11.93
CA ALA A 290 -8.02 1.19 -12.43
C ALA A 290 -8.67 2.53 -12.03
N VAL A 291 -7.90 3.41 -11.37
CA VAL A 291 -8.42 4.67 -10.82
C VAL A 291 -8.70 5.72 -11.89
N ALA A 292 -8.07 5.61 -13.06
CA ALA A 292 -8.31 6.49 -14.19
C ALA A 292 -7.92 5.79 -15.50
N ASN A 293 -8.19 6.44 -16.64
CA ASN A 293 -7.64 6.02 -17.93
C ASN A 293 -6.12 6.01 -17.88
N GLY A 294 -5.47 5.03 -18.51
CA GLY A 294 -4.03 4.95 -18.48
C GLY A 294 -3.46 3.78 -19.26
N VAL A 295 -2.16 3.56 -19.07
CA VAL A 295 -1.44 2.42 -19.64
C VAL A 295 -0.72 1.70 -18.51
N VAL A 296 -0.85 0.37 -18.45
CA VAL A 296 -0.10 -0.46 -17.50
C VAL A 296 1.38 -0.29 -17.80
N ALA A 297 2.08 0.42 -16.92
CA ALA A 297 3.47 0.79 -17.07
C ALA A 297 4.40 -0.31 -16.56
N LYS A 298 3.95 -1.08 -15.56
CA LYS A 298 4.75 -2.17 -15.01
C LYS A 298 3.88 -3.22 -14.28
N HIS A 299 4.17 -4.49 -14.50
CA HIS A 299 3.61 -5.66 -13.83
C HIS A 299 4.52 -6.86 -14.15
N ASN A 300 5.02 -7.52 -13.10
CA ASN A 300 5.82 -8.74 -13.25
C ASN A 300 5.23 -9.84 -12.35
N PRO A 301 4.71 -10.95 -12.92
CA PRO A 301 4.13 -12.06 -12.14
C PRO A 301 5.16 -12.83 -11.32
N GLY A 302 6.46 -12.63 -11.58
CA GLY A 302 7.59 -13.14 -10.81
C GLY A 302 8.15 -12.15 -9.79
N ILE A 303 7.47 -11.06 -9.43
CA ILE A 303 7.91 -10.19 -8.33
C ILE A 303 6.81 -10.13 -7.29
N SER A 304 7.10 -10.70 -6.12
CA SER A 304 6.19 -10.70 -4.97
C SER A 304 6.45 -9.52 -4.04
N TYR A 305 5.37 -8.80 -3.69
CA TYR A 305 5.37 -7.62 -2.84
C TYR A 305 4.28 -7.72 -1.76
N PRO A 306 4.42 -8.65 -0.81
CA PRO A 306 3.71 -9.92 -0.90
C PRO A 306 2.47 -9.88 -1.83
N GLY A 307 2.47 -10.71 -2.87
CA GLY A 307 1.46 -10.65 -3.95
C GLY A 307 1.97 -9.89 -5.17
N ASN A 308 1.14 -9.80 -6.21
CA ASN A 308 1.51 -9.12 -7.43
C ASN A 308 1.43 -7.60 -7.26
N VAL A 309 2.09 -6.89 -8.17
CA VAL A 309 2.02 -5.43 -8.29
C VAL A 309 1.60 -5.07 -9.70
N VAL A 310 0.70 -4.10 -9.82
CA VAL A 310 0.39 -3.42 -11.07
C VAL A 310 0.65 -1.93 -10.90
N MET A 311 1.30 -1.31 -11.87
CA MET A 311 1.48 0.14 -11.94
C MET A 311 0.87 0.67 -13.22
N ILE A 312 0.06 1.72 -13.12
CA ILE A 312 -0.58 2.35 -14.26
C ILE A 312 -0.09 3.78 -14.38
N ARG A 313 0.39 4.16 -15.58
CA ARG A 313 0.72 5.54 -15.93
C ARG A 313 -0.55 6.26 -16.39
N HIS A 314 -0.79 7.43 -15.82
CA HIS A 314 -1.88 8.34 -16.15
C HIS A 314 -1.31 9.65 -16.69
N ARG A 315 -1.74 10.04 -17.90
CA ARG A 315 -1.38 11.33 -18.50
C ARG A 315 -2.37 12.39 -18.04
N LEU A 316 -1.90 13.40 -17.31
CA LEU A 316 -2.72 14.53 -16.87
C LEU A 316 -2.90 15.58 -17.97
N ALA A 317 -3.92 16.44 -17.82
CA ALA A 317 -4.25 17.49 -18.78
C ALA A 317 -3.14 18.54 -18.97
N ASP A 318 -2.31 18.73 -17.94
CA ASP A 318 -1.13 19.62 -17.98
C ASP A 318 0.10 18.98 -18.64
N GLY A 319 -0.02 17.75 -19.16
CA GLY A 319 1.04 17.01 -19.82
C GLY A 319 1.94 16.20 -18.90
N ARG A 320 1.80 16.32 -17.57
CA ARG A 320 2.56 15.51 -16.61
C ARG A 320 2.05 14.07 -16.56
N ASP A 321 2.95 13.16 -16.22
CA ASP A 321 2.63 11.76 -15.93
C ASP A 321 2.59 11.54 -14.41
N ILE A 322 1.52 10.90 -13.93
CA ILE A 322 1.41 10.39 -12.56
C ILE A 322 1.16 8.89 -12.61
N TYR A 323 1.60 8.17 -11.58
CA TYR A 323 1.49 6.71 -11.52
C TYR A 323 0.64 6.31 -10.33
N SER A 324 -0.27 5.36 -10.54
CA SER A 324 -0.92 4.60 -9.48
C SER A 324 -0.21 3.25 -9.33
N MET A 325 -0.01 2.80 -8.09
CA MET A 325 0.54 1.48 -7.79
C MET A 325 -0.45 0.71 -6.91
N TYR A 326 -0.69 -0.54 -7.29
CA TYR A 326 -1.60 -1.48 -6.63
C TYR A 326 -0.79 -2.68 -6.14
N GLY A 327 -0.62 -2.78 -4.82
CA GLY A 327 0.11 -3.84 -4.14
C GLY A 327 -0.80 -4.81 -3.40
N HIS A 328 -0.25 -5.96 -3.02
CA HIS A 328 -1.01 -7.04 -2.36
C HIS A 328 -2.21 -7.51 -3.16
N ILE A 329 -2.02 -7.71 -4.47
CA ILE A 329 -3.07 -8.18 -5.38
C ILE A 329 -2.79 -9.58 -5.92
N THR A 330 -3.84 -10.25 -6.39
CA THR A 330 -3.84 -11.54 -7.08
C THR A 330 -4.93 -11.55 -8.16
N ASN A 331 -5.00 -12.59 -8.99
CA ASN A 331 -5.94 -12.67 -10.12
C ASN A 331 -5.79 -11.46 -11.07
N VAL A 332 -4.55 -11.15 -11.46
CA VAL A 332 -4.23 -9.97 -12.28
C VAL A 332 -4.78 -10.16 -13.69
N ARG A 333 -5.52 -9.16 -14.18
CA ARG A 333 -6.30 -9.21 -15.43
C ARG A 333 -5.69 -8.37 -16.55
N VAL A 334 -4.54 -7.78 -16.32
CA VAL A 334 -3.89 -6.84 -17.24
C VAL A 334 -2.42 -7.16 -17.43
N VAL A 335 -1.86 -6.78 -18.58
CA VAL A 335 -0.45 -6.98 -18.93
C VAL A 335 0.25 -5.65 -19.17
N GLU A 336 1.59 -5.62 -19.07
CA GLU A 336 2.37 -4.42 -19.39
C GLU A 336 2.08 -3.92 -20.82
N GLY A 337 2.00 -2.59 -20.96
CA GLY A 337 1.66 -1.91 -22.22
C GLY A 337 0.16 -1.87 -22.54
N GLN A 338 -0.69 -2.61 -21.81
CA GLN A 338 -2.14 -2.58 -22.02
C GLN A 338 -2.74 -1.22 -21.63
N THR A 339 -3.63 -0.70 -22.48
CA THR A 339 -4.45 0.47 -22.13
C THR A 339 -5.61 0.04 -21.25
N VAL A 340 -5.89 0.82 -20.21
CA VAL A 340 -7.00 0.60 -19.27
C VAL A 340 -7.91 1.82 -19.21
N THR A 341 -9.19 1.59 -18.99
CA THR A 341 -10.17 2.66 -18.75
C THR A 341 -10.47 2.81 -17.25
N MET A 342 -10.83 4.01 -16.81
CA MET A 342 -11.29 4.27 -15.44
C MET A 342 -12.38 3.26 -15.04
N GLY A 343 -12.23 2.62 -13.88
CA GLY A 343 -13.18 1.62 -13.37
C GLY A 343 -13.08 0.24 -14.01
N GLN A 344 -12.10 -0.02 -14.89
CA GLN A 344 -11.80 -1.36 -15.36
C GLN A 344 -11.23 -2.21 -14.22
N GLN A 345 -11.76 -3.42 -14.00
CA GLN A 345 -11.19 -4.34 -13.02
C GLN A 345 -9.83 -4.84 -13.50
N ILE A 346 -8.80 -4.69 -12.66
CA ILE A 346 -7.43 -5.06 -12.98
C ILE A 346 -6.93 -6.25 -12.15
N ALA A 347 -7.50 -6.49 -10.97
CA ALA A 347 -7.09 -7.58 -10.08
C ALA A 347 -8.14 -7.86 -8.99
N THR A 348 -7.76 -8.67 -8.01
CA THR A 348 -8.43 -8.82 -6.71
C THR A 348 -7.42 -8.67 -5.58
N VAL A 349 -7.87 -8.27 -4.38
CA VAL A 349 -7.01 -8.21 -3.19
C VAL A 349 -6.53 -9.62 -2.81
N LEU A 350 -5.23 -9.77 -2.57
CA LEU A 350 -4.63 -11.02 -2.12
C LEU A 350 -5.14 -11.37 -0.72
N ASN A 351 -5.46 -12.65 -0.49
CA ASN A 351 -5.57 -13.16 0.88
C ASN A 351 -4.16 -13.24 1.47
N GLN A 352 -3.74 -12.22 2.21
CA GLN A 352 -2.38 -12.14 2.73
C GLN A 352 -2.10 -13.13 3.86
N GLY A 353 -3.14 -13.68 4.52
CA GLY A 353 -3.02 -14.73 5.54
C GLY A 353 -1.81 -14.54 6.46
N TYR A 354 -1.55 -13.32 6.93
CA TYR A 354 -0.24 -12.97 7.46
C TYR A 354 -0.10 -13.41 8.92
N THR A 355 0.85 -14.30 9.16
CA THR A 355 1.37 -14.64 10.49
C THR A 355 2.87 -14.34 10.55
N GLY A 356 3.29 -13.12 10.22
CA GLY A 356 4.70 -12.73 10.33
C GLY A 356 5.22 -12.73 11.78
N ARG A 357 6.29 -11.98 12.05
CA ARG A 357 6.98 -11.94 13.37
C ARG A 357 6.06 -11.68 14.58
N THR A 358 4.83 -11.21 14.35
CA THR A 358 3.80 -11.00 15.36
C THR A 358 2.46 -11.65 14.95
N PRO A 359 2.32 -12.99 14.99
CA PRO A 359 1.10 -13.70 14.61
C PRO A 359 -0.12 -13.37 15.51
N SER A 360 0.13 -12.92 16.75
CA SER A 360 -0.91 -12.44 17.66
C SER A 360 -1.43 -11.04 17.31
N GLN A 361 -0.79 -10.37 16.34
CA GLN A 361 -1.10 -9.02 15.90
C GLN A 361 -1.84 -9.02 14.56
N HIS A 362 -1.56 -9.97 13.67
CA HIS A 362 -2.18 -10.01 12.34
C HIS A 362 -3.10 -11.24 12.22
N THR A 363 -4.40 -11.00 12.06
CA THR A 363 -5.41 -12.05 11.83
C THR A 363 -5.81 -12.05 10.35
N SER A 364 -6.64 -13.00 9.90
CA SER A 364 -7.14 -13.08 8.51
C SER A 364 -7.90 -11.83 8.00
N VAL A 365 -8.17 -10.86 8.88
CA VAL A 365 -8.69 -9.53 8.53
C VAL A 365 -7.60 -8.53 8.08
N ASP A 366 -6.32 -8.92 8.11
CA ASP A 366 -5.21 -8.06 7.66
C ASP A 366 -5.03 -8.02 6.14
N ALA A 367 -5.83 -8.76 5.37
CA ALA A 367 -5.84 -8.59 3.92
C ALA A 367 -6.30 -7.17 3.57
N HIS A 368 -5.47 -6.43 2.83
CA HIS A 368 -5.73 -5.06 2.37
C HIS A 368 -5.16 -4.84 0.97
N LEU A 369 -5.66 -3.79 0.30
CA LEU A 369 -5.01 -3.22 -0.88
C LEU A 369 -4.02 -2.16 -0.42
N HIS A 370 -2.74 -2.33 -0.75
CA HIS A 370 -1.76 -1.25 -0.65
C HIS A 370 -1.85 -0.39 -1.91
N PHE A 371 -2.17 0.89 -1.76
CA PHE A 371 -2.45 1.79 -2.87
C PHE A 371 -1.60 3.07 -2.79
N GLU A 372 -0.83 3.34 -3.82
CA GLU A 372 -0.02 4.56 -3.91
C GLU A 372 -0.39 5.42 -5.12
N MET A 373 -0.26 6.73 -4.97
CA MET A 373 -0.12 7.70 -6.07
C MET A 373 1.28 8.31 -5.99
N ARG A 374 1.97 8.49 -7.12
CA ARG A 374 3.37 8.94 -7.14
C ARG A 374 3.81 9.54 -8.47
N TRP A 375 4.80 10.43 -8.41
CA TRP A 375 5.37 11.11 -9.60
C TRP A 375 6.52 10.33 -10.27
N PHE A 376 6.79 9.10 -9.83
CA PHE A 376 7.84 8.25 -10.37
C PHE A 376 7.33 6.83 -10.61
N LEU A 377 7.86 6.18 -11.65
CA LEU A 377 7.53 4.79 -11.96
C LEU A 377 8.35 3.81 -11.10
N ASP A 378 9.67 3.98 -11.11
CA ASP A 378 10.62 3.01 -10.58
C ASP A 378 11.23 3.47 -9.25
N GLY A 379 10.92 2.74 -8.19
CA GLY A 379 11.39 2.98 -6.83
C GLY A 379 12.78 2.40 -6.53
N THR A 380 13.48 1.78 -7.49
CA THR A 380 14.82 1.22 -7.24
C THR A 380 15.88 2.29 -7.00
N ASN A 381 15.73 3.46 -7.61
CA ASN A 381 16.73 4.54 -7.61
C ASN A 381 16.42 5.69 -6.64
N ILE A 382 15.31 5.60 -5.89
CA ILE A 382 14.90 6.68 -4.97
C ILE A 382 15.76 6.72 -3.70
N TYR A 383 16.53 5.67 -3.40
CA TYR A 383 17.41 5.57 -2.23
C TYR A 383 18.89 5.76 -2.60
N VAL A 384 19.65 6.47 -1.75
CA VAL A 384 21.04 6.91 -2.03
C VAL A 384 21.98 5.69 -2.17
N PRO A 385 22.75 5.57 -3.26
CA PRO A 385 23.78 4.54 -3.40
C PRO A 385 24.74 4.55 -2.20
N GLY A 386 24.87 3.43 -1.50
CA GLY A 386 25.72 3.31 -0.29
C GLY A 386 25.01 3.53 1.06
N THR A 387 23.76 4.00 1.07
CA THR A 387 22.86 3.86 2.26
C THR A 387 22.16 2.51 2.31
N ASN A 388 22.29 1.77 1.20
CA ASN A 388 22.05 0.34 1.07
C ASN A 388 23.04 -0.37 1.98
N ALA A 389 22.77 -0.44 3.27
CA ALA A 389 23.58 -1.24 4.17
C ALA A 389 23.54 -2.69 3.64
N TYR A 390 24.62 -3.08 2.98
CA TYR A 390 25.04 -4.46 2.78
C TYR A 390 25.28 -5.06 4.18
N ASN A 391 24.19 -5.31 4.91
CA ASN A 391 24.26 -6.00 6.17
C ASN A 391 23.54 -7.33 5.99
N TYR A 392 24.33 -8.39 6.09
CA TYR A 392 24.00 -9.79 5.81
C TYR A 392 22.79 -10.29 6.61
N ASN A 393 22.38 -9.55 7.65
CA ASN A 393 21.25 -9.88 8.51
C ASN A 393 19.88 -9.38 8.00
N TYR A 394 19.82 -8.45 7.04
CA TYR A 394 18.56 -7.93 6.50
C TYR A 394 18.66 -7.53 5.00
N PRO A 395 18.68 -8.51 4.08
CA PRO A 395 18.77 -8.28 2.63
C PRO A 395 17.53 -7.61 1.99
N GLY A 396 16.53 -7.20 2.77
CA GLY A 396 15.18 -6.87 2.31
C GLY A 396 14.86 -5.39 2.15
N CYS A 397 15.84 -4.49 2.00
CA CYS A 397 15.57 -3.06 1.81
C CYS A 397 15.85 -2.56 0.41
N THR A 398 16.37 -3.38 -0.48
CA THR A 398 16.73 -2.92 -1.83
C THR A 398 16.22 -3.93 -2.84
N TYR A 399 15.87 -3.44 -4.04
CA TYR A 399 15.58 -4.25 -5.23
C TYR A 399 14.13 -4.74 -5.42
N ALA A 400 13.16 -3.81 -5.37
CA ALA A 400 11.90 -4.00 -6.08
C ALA A 400 11.57 -2.70 -6.82
N TYR A 401 11.20 -2.80 -8.11
CA TYR A 401 10.75 -1.65 -8.90
C TYR A 401 9.55 -0.87 -8.30
N PRO A 402 8.65 -1.45 -7.47
CA PRO A 402 7.71 -0.63 -6.70
C PRO A 402 8.34 0.27 -5.64
N GLY A 403 9.59 0.08 -5.25
CA GLY A 403 10.07 0.53 -3.94
C GLY A 403 9.56 -0.42 -2.85
N ARG A 404 9.87 -0.16 -1.57
CA ARG A 404 9.49 -1.03 -0.45
C ARG A 404 8.16 -0.66 0.21
N GLY A 405 7.49 0.41 -0.24
CA GLY A 405 6.29 0.87 0.42
C GLY A 405 6.60 1.65 1.69
N TYR A 406 7.85 2.13 1.82
CA TYR A 406 8.29 2.90 2.97
C TYR A 406 9.33 3.95 2.59
N THR A 407 9.25 5.11 3.21
CA THR A 407 10.24 6.20 3.19
C THR A 407 10.63 6.58 4.62
N TYR A 408 11.57 7.50 4.82
CA TYR A 408 12.05 7.90 6.17
C TYR A 408 12.27 9.40 6.32
N ILE A 409 11.99 10.20 5.28
CA ILE A 409 11.94 11.66 5.40
C ILE A 409 10.56 12.02 5.95
N VAL A 410 10.51 12.98 6.89
CA VAL A 410 9.29 13.47 7.56
C VAL A 410 8.13 13.80 6.59
N HIS A 411 8.44 14.04 5.32
CA HIS A 411 7.50 14.36 4.25
C HIS A 411 7.66 13.39 3.06
N PRO A 412 6.80 12.36 2.94
CA PRO A 412 6.84 11.44 1.81
C PRO A 412 6.68 12.14 0.45
N ASP A 413 5.97 13.27 0.42
CA ASP A 413 5.76 14.10 -0.77
C ASP A 413 7.06 14.73 -1.30
N ASN A 414 8.06 14.89 -0.43
CA ASN A 414 9.37 15.44 -0.77
C ASN A 414 10.42 14.37 -1.07
N TYR A 415 10.00 13.10 -1.18
CA TYR A 415 10.90 11.97 -1.34
C TYR A 415 10.73 11.27 -2.70
N PRO A 416 11.77 11.15 -3.55
CA PRO A 416 13.19 11.42 -3.27
C PRO A 416 13.59 12.90 -3.40
N TYR A 417 12.77 13.71 -4.06
CA TYR A 417 12.99 15.15 -4.23
C TYR A 417 11.67 15.91 -4.01
N PRO A 418 11.72 17.17 -3.52
CA PRO A 418 10.56 18.04 -3.40
C PRO A 418 9.72 18.09 -4.69
N GLY A 419 8.42 17.80 -4.59
CA GLY A 419 7.49 17.86 -5.72
C GLY A 419 7.62 16.75 -6.76
N LYS A 420 8.44 15.71 -6.50
CA LYS A 420 8.59 14.53 -7.37
C LYS A 420 8.42 13.21 -6.63
N GLY A 421 7.83 13.25 -5.43
CA GLY A 421 7.73 12.10 -4.56
C GLY A 421 6.42 11.34 -4.63
N TYR A 422 6.11 10.69 -3.51
CA TYR A 422 4.80 10.11 -3.27
C TYR A 422 3.73 11.21 -3.18
N VAL A 423 2.47 10.81 -3.31
CA VAL A 423 1.32 11.70 -3.24
C VAL A 423 0.27 11.05 -2.36
N ASP A 424 -0.34 11.80 -1.46
CA ASP A 424 -1.55 11.40 -0.73
C ASP A 424 -2.64 10.93 -1.73
N PRO A 425 -2.90 9.59 -1.80
CA PRO A 425 -3.77 9.03 -2.83
C PRO A 425 -5.21 9.54 -2.72
N SER A 426 -5.79 9.52 -1.52
CA SER A 426 -7.16 9.95 -1.29
C SER A 426 -7.36 11.44 -1.52
N ALA A 427 -6.37 12.27 -1.19
CA ALA A 427 -6.39 13.69 -1.53
C ALA A 427 -6.34 13.92 -3.04
N PHE A 428 -5.44 13.23 -3.73
CA PHE A 428 -5.29 13.39 -5.17
C PHE A 428 -6.57 13.00 -5.92
N ILE A 429 -7.17 11.84 -5.59
CA ILE A 429 -8.41 11.37 -6.21
C ILE A 429 -9.53 12.39 -6.00
N ARG A 430 -9.69 12.95 -4.80
CA ARG A 430 -10.71 13.97 -4.50
C ARG A 430 -10.51 15.26 -5.30
N GLU A 431 -9.27 15.73 -5.40
CA GLU A 431 -8.94 16.94 -6.18
C GLU A 431 -9.19 16.75 -7.69
N HIS A 432 -9.18 15.51 -8.18
CA HIS A 432 -9.35 15.18 -9.60
C HIS A 432 -10.68 14.46 -9.88
N GLY A 433 -11.76 14.92 -9.26
CA GLY A 433 -13.12 14.52 -9.61
C GLY A 433 -13.63 13.23 -8.95
N GLY A 434 -12.87 12.65 -8.02
CA GLY A 434 -13.35 11.60 -7.14
C GLY A 434 -14.31 12.16 -6.09
N GLY A 435 -15.52 11.60 -5.99
CA GLY A 435 -16.44 11.93 -4.89
C GLY A 435 -15.83 11.59 -3.52
N THR A 436 -16.45 12.01 -2.42
CA THR A 436 -15.95 11.70 -1.07
C THR A 436 -15.84 10.19 -0.83
N SER A 437 -14.66 9.68 -0.46
CA SER A 437 -14.53 8.33 0.12
C SER A 437 -15.27 8.31 1.47
N PRO A 438 -15.96 7.22 1.85
CA PRO A 438 -16.52 7.08 3.18
C PRO A 438 -15.38 6.96 4.21
N THR A 439 -14.86 8.09 4.69
CA THR A 439 -14.04 8.13 5.89
C THR A 439 -14.97 8.06 7.10
N VAL A 440 -14.74 7.11 8.00
CA VAL A 440 -15.46 7.08 9.27
C VAL A 440 -15.05 8.31 10.08
N THR A 441 -15.96 9.28 10.22
CA THR A 441 -15.87 10.25 11.32
C THR A 441 -15.96 9.45 12.62
N PRO A 442 -15.07 9.63 13.60
CA PRO A 442 -15.21 8.97 14.89
C PRO A 442 -16.57 9.35 15.48
N THR A 443 -17.52 8.43 15.41
CA THR A 443 -18.81 8.58 16.08
C THR A 443 -18.51 8.55 17.57
N VAL A 444 -18.57 9.72 18.19
CA VAL A 444 -18.70 9.81 19.65
C VAL A 444 -19.94 9.00 20.00
N THR A 445 -19.78 7.87 20.66
CA THR A 445 -20.89 7.09 21.20
C THR A 445 -21.77 8.06 21.98
N PRO A 446 -23.02 8.34 21.56
CA PRO A 446 -23.87 9.24 22.31
C PRO A 446 -24.18 8.54 23.63
N THR A 447 -23.61 9.03 24.72
CA THR A 447 -24.16 8.76 26.04
C THR A 447 -25.59 9.29 26.05
N ARG A 448 -26.53 8.34 26.07
CA ARG A 448 -27.94 8.43 26.47
C ARG A 448 -28.49 9.87 26.65
N PRO A 449 -29.45 10.32 25.83
CA PRO A 449 -30.04 11.65 25.99
C PRO A 449 -30.80 11.73 27.32
N ALA A 450 -30.44 12.73 28.13
CA ALA A 450 -31.28 13.20 29.22
C ALA A 450 -32.22 14.29 28.68
N ASN A 451 -33.51 13.95 28.69
CA ASN A 451 -34.71 14.80 28.74
C ASN A 451 -34.78 16.06 27.86
N THR A 452 -35.61 15.94 26.82
CA THR A 452 -36.20 16.96 25.96
C THR A 452 -36.93 18.08 26.73
N PRO A 453 -36.74 19.37 26.38
CA PRO A 453 -37.73 20.42 26.63
C PRO A 453 -38.72 20.54 25.46
N THR A 454 -40.00 20.58 25.82
CA THR A 454 -41.19 20.68 24.97
C THR A 454 -41.22 21.92 24.08
N ALA A 455 -41.57 21.74 22.80
CA ALA A 455 -41.81 22.80 21.82
C ALA A 455 -43.10 23.58 22.13
N THR A 456 -43.03 24.92 22.05
CA THR A 456 -44.21 25.81 22.10
C THR A 456 -44.65 26.17 20.68
N ALA A 457 -45.95 26.08 20.44
CA ALA A 457 -46.59 26.26 19.13
C ALA A 457 -46.54 27.70 18.60
N THR A 458 -46.25 27.83 17.31
CA THR A 458 -46.40 29.04 16.50
C THR A 458 -47.88 29.33 16.22
N THR A 459 -48.36 30.51 16.62
CA THR A 459 -49.68 31.04 16.22
C THR A 459 -49.58 31.98 15.03
N LYS A 460 -50.60 31.86 14.18
CA LYS A 460 -50.85 32.49 12.88
C LYS A 460 -51.18 33.99 13.03
N VAL A 461 -50.49 34.82 12.25
CA VAL A 461 -50.71 36.28 12.17
C VAL A 461 -51.99 36.59 11.38
N THR A 462 -52.83 37.48 11.91
CA THR A 462 -53.98 38.11 11.23
C THR A 462 -53.81 39.64 11.34
N PRO A 463 -54.09 40.44 10.30
CA PRO A 463 -53.78 41.86 10.29
C PRO A 463 -54.80 42.70 11.08
N SER A 464 -54.33 43.78 11.70
CA SER A 464 -55.13 44.76 12.44
C SER A 464 -54.72 46.19 12.01
N PRO A 465 -55.63 47.19 12.03
CA PRO A 465 -55.57 48.36 11.17
C PRO A 465 -54.68 49.48 11.72
N THR A 466 -54.24 50.32 10.79
CA THR A 466 -53.46 51.54 10.97
C THR A 466 -54.14 52.55 11.90
N PRO A 467 -53.47 53.05 12.94
CA PRO A 467 -53.83 54.31 13.60
C PRO A 467 -52.98 55.48 13.09
N THR A 468 -53.69 56.59 12.92
CA THR A 468 -53.28 57.93 12.49
C THR A 468 -52.17 58.55 13.34
N ALA A 469 -51.32 59.32 12.67
CA ALA A 469 -50.17 60.02 13.25
C ALA A 469 -50.55 61.10 14.28
N THR A 470 -49.88 61.06 15.43
CA THR A 470 -49.80 62.18 16.37
C THR A 470 -48.33 62.49 16.67
N ARG A 471 -48.01 63.78 16.58
CA ARG A 471 -46.69 64.43 16.71
C ARG A 471 -45.84 63.91 17.89
N PRO A 472 -44.56 63.54 17.67
CA PRO A 472 -43.70 63.07 18.76
C PRO A 472 -43.13 64.23 19.57
N THR A 473 -43.21 64.08 20.89
CA THR A 473 -42.42 64.83 21.88
C THR A 473 -40.97 64.30 21.84
N ALA A 474 -39.98 65.19 21.95
CA ALA A 474 -38.57 64.83 21.90
C ALA A 474 -38.22 63.76 22.95
N THR A 475 -37.81 62.57 22.47
CA THR A 475 -37.26 61.49 23.29
C THR A 475 -35.78 61.82 23.59
N PRO A 476 -35.30 61.66 24.83
CA PRO A 476 -33.88 61.85 25.12
C PRO A 476 -33.05 60.86 24.29
N THR A 477 -32.01 61.37 23.63
CA THR A 477 -31.04 60.57 22.88
C THR A 477 -30.40 59.55 23.82
N ALA A 478 -30.66 58.27 23.61
CA ALA A 478 -29.91 57.20 24.25
C ALA A 478 -28.47 57.28 23.76
N THR A 479 -27.54 57.55 24.68
CA THR A 479 -26.11 57.33 24.43
C THR A 479 -25.92 55.89 24.00
N ALA A 480 -25.38 55.65 22.81
CA ALA A 480 -25.09 54.31 22.33
C ALA A 480 -24.11 53.64 23.29
N THR A 481 -24.58 52.66 24.06
CA THR A 481 -23.70 51.76 24.79
C THR A 481 -22.96 50.93 23.76
N THR A 482 -21.66 51.19 23.60
CA THR A 482 -20.78 50.39 22.75
C THR A 482 -20.82 48.95 23.23
N VAL A 483 -21.40 48.04 22.43
CA VAL A 483 -21.26 46.59 22.65
C VAL A 483 -19.78 46.27 22.51
N PRO A 484 -19.13 45.62 23.49
CA PRO A 484 -17.73 45.22 23.36
C PRO A 484 -17.57 44.32 22.14
N GLN A 485 -16.89 44.81 21.11
CA GLN A 485 -16.60 44.04 19.91
C GLN A 485 -15.41 43.14 20.21
N VAL A 486 -15.63 41.82 20.14
CA VAL A 486 -14.55 40.84 20.20
C VAL A 486 -13.79 40.87 18.88
N CYS A 487 -12.49 41.15 18.91
CA CYS A 487 -11.62 41.14 17.74
C CYS A 487 -10.71 39.89 17.75
N GLU A 488 -10.58 39.24 16.59
CA GLU A 488 -9.65 38.14 16.34
C GLU A 488 -8.34 38.67 15.75
N TYR A 489 -7.20 38.16 16.23
CA TYR A 489 -5.88 38.66 15.90
C TYR A 489 -4.97 37.60 15.26
N ILE A 490 -5.33 36.33 15.29
CA ILE A 490 -4.65 35.26 14.56
C ILE A 490 -5.24 35.17 13.15
N ARG A 491 -4.38 35.25 12.15
CA ARG A 491 -4.72 34.92 10.76
C ARG A 491 -4.48 33.44 10.53
N ASP A 492 -5.37 32.81 9.77
CA ASP A 492 -5.22 31.41 9.36
C ASP A 492 -5.00 30.48 10.56
N GLY A 493 -5.78 30.66 11.63
CA GLY A 493 -5.63 29.91 12.87
C GLY A 493 -5.97 28.42 12.75
N GLY A 494 -6.74 28.04 11.74
CA GLY A 494 -6.96 26.63 11.34
C GLY A 494 -6.03 26.14 10.23
N PHE A 495 -5.04 26.94 9.81
CA PHE A 495 -4.01 26.57 8.84
C PHE A 495 -4.48 26.17 7.43
N GLU A 496 -5.71 26.51 7.06
CA GLU A 496 -6.35 26.10 5.81
C GLU A 496 -5.73 26.74 4.55
N ALA A 497 -4.90 27.77 4.70
CA ALA A 497 -4.05 28.25 3.59
C ALA A 497 -2.94 27.25 3.21
N GLY A 498 -2.72 26.22 4.02
CA GLY A 498 -1.82 25.10 3.76
C GLY A 498 -0.34 25.41 4.01
N PRO A 499 0.58 24.53 3.58
CA PRO A 499 2.01 24.61 3.91
C PRO A 499 2.72 25.85 3.36
N ASN A 500 2.14 26.53 2.37
CA ASN A 500 2.67 27.77 1.79
C ASN A 500 1.97 29.02 2.34
N SER A 501 1.32 28.93 3.50
CA SER A 501 0.62 30.05 4.13
C SER A 501 1.57 31.24 4.31
N ALA A 502 1.16 32.41 3.84
CA ALA A 502 1.89 33.66 4.08
C ALA A 502 1.74 34.17 5.53
N SER A 503 0.82 33.58 6.30
CA SER A 503 0.52 34.03 7.68
C SER A 503 1.42 33.37 8.72
N TRP A 504 2.04 32.25 8.39
CA TRP A 504 2.84 31.44 9.30
C TRP A 504 4.24 31.21 8.74
N THR A 505 5.25 31.31 9.60
CA THR A 505 6.64 31.01 9.28
C THR A 505 7.08 29.76 10.03
N ALA A 506 7.48 28.72 9.30
CA ALA A 506 8.00 27.46 9.85
C ALA A 506 9.53 27.47 9.87
N THR A 507 10.13 27.03 10.98
CA THR A 507 11.58 26.83 11.14
C THR A 507 11.86 25.59 11.98
N ASN A 508 13.07 25.04 11.88
CA ASN A 508 13.51 23.95 12.77
C ASN A 508 15.01 24.01 13.11
N SER A 509 15.40 23.30 14.17
CA SER A 509 16.77 23.29 14.69
C SER A 509 17.83 22.66 13.77
N GLN A 510 17.42 21.97 12.71
CA GLN A 510 18.32 21.39 11.71
C GLN A 510 18.37 22.19 10.41
N ASN A 511 17.70 23.34 10.34
CA ASN A 511 17.64 24.20 9.16
C ASN A 511 17.17 23.46 7.90
N ARG A 512 16.17 22.58 8.03
CA ARG A 512 15.53 21.86 6.93
C ARG A 512 14.24 22.54 6.48
N VAL A 513 13.82 22.27 5.24
CA VAL A 513 12.54 22.75 4.70
C VAL A 513 11.47 21.71 4.99
N ASP A 514 10.96 21.75 6.22
CA ASP A 514 9.94 20.83 6.71
C ASP A 514 8.62 21.58 6.96
N PRO A 515 7.54 21.34 6.19
CA PRO A 515 6.25 21.97 6.44
C PRO A 515 5.67 21.51 7.78
N LEU A 516 5.44 22.45 8.69
CA LEU A 516 4.75 22.22 9.97
C LEU A 516 3.23 22.37 9.87
N ILE A 517 2.72 22.87 8.74
CA ILE A 517 1.29 22.87 8.41
C ILE A 517 1.04 21.69 7.48
N TYR A 518 0.24 20.73 7.95
CA TYR A 518 0.11 19.44 7.30
C TYR A 518 -1.32 18.90 7.38
N ARG A 519 -1.64 17.91 6.55
CA ARG A 519 -3.01 17.36 6.44
C ARG A 519 -3.31 16.29 7.48
N THR A 520 -2.27 15.82 8.15
CA THR A 520 -2.33 14.73 9.09
C THR A 520 -2.92 15.19 10.41
N SER A 521 -3.97 14.49 10.86
CA SER A 521 -4.63 14.77 12.13
C SER A 521 -4.98 16.26 12.27
N ALA A 522 -5.65 16.84 11.26
CA ALA A 522 -6.37 18.10 11.42
C ALA A 522 -7.62 17.88 12.28
N ARG A 523 -7.99 18.85 13.11
CA ARG A 523 -9.22 18.77 13.92
C ARG A 523 -10.42 19.16 13.08
N THR A 524 -10.31 20.29 12.37
CA THR A 524 -11.30 20.74 11.40
C THR A 524 -10.63 21.13 10.10
N GLY A 525 -11.41 21.27 9.04
CA GLY A 525 -10.83 21.57 7.72
C GLY A 525 -9.91 20.45 7.21
N ARG A 526 -8.87 20.86 6.51
CA ARG A 526 -7.94 19.99 5.79
C ARG A 526 -6.55 20.00 6.40
N TYR A 527 -6.17 21.05 7.12
CA TYR A 527 -4.82 21.28 7.58
C TYR A 527 -4.77 21.52 9.10
N GLY A 528 -3.63 21.23 9.69
CA GLY A 528 -3.33 21.47 11.09
C GLY A 528 -1.83 21.67 11.29
N GLY A 529 -1.43 22.21 12.43
CA GLY A 529 -0.03 22.29 12.85
C GLY A 529 0.46 20.96 13.40
N TRP A 530 1.64 20.49 12.98
CA TRP A 530 2.30 19.28 13.48
C TRP A 530 3.74 19.56 13.89
N PHE A 531 4.10 19.16 15.10
CA PHE A 531 5.40 19.41 15.71
C PHE A 531 5.98 18.15 16.34
N GLY A 532 7.29 17.96 16.14
CA GLY A 532 8.06 16.90 16.76
C GLY A 532 8.31 15.75 15.79
N ASN A 533 8.15 14.53 16.30
CA ASN A 533 8.25 13.30 15.54
C ASN A 533 9.66 12.93 15.02
N VAL A 534 10.64 13.71 15.45
CA VAL A 534 12.05 13.47 15.18
C VAL A 534 12.79 13.65 16.50
N LEU A 535 13.73 12.74 16.77
CA LEU A 535 14.58 12.86 17.95
C LEU A 535 15.51 14.07 17.80
N ASN A 536 15.76 14.75 18.92
CA ASN A 536 16.64 15.92 19.00
C ASN A 536 16.25 17.05 18.04
N TYR A 537 14.94 17.28 17.90
CA TYR A 537 14.38 18.32 17.05
C TYR A 537 13.71 19.41 17.85
N THR A 538 13.77 20.63 17.30
CA THR A 538 12.92 21.72 17.75
C THR A 538 12.28 22.34 16.52
N ASP A 539 10.96 22.23 16.44
CA ASP A 539 10.14 22.83 15.39
C ASP A 539 9.50 24.10 15.92
N THR A 540 9.42 25.15 15.10
CA THR A 540 8.73 26.39 15.46
C THR A 540 7.87 26.89 14.32
N LEU A 541 6.58 27.12 14.59
CA LEU A 541 5.65 27.79 13.70
C LEU A 541 5.24 29.11 14.34
N ALA A 542 5.46 30.23 13.64
CA ALA A 542 5.35 31.56 14.21
C ALA A 542 4.54 32.52 13.33
N GLN A 543 3.80 33.43 13.97
CA GLN A 543 3.04 34.50 13.33
C GLN A 543 3.25 35.82 14.08
N GLN A 544 3.51 36.90 13.36
CA GLN A 544 3.53 38.25 13.94
C GLN A 544 2.10 38.78 14.11
N ILE A 545 1.84 39.38 15.27
CA ILE A 545 0.55 39.93 15.66
C ILE A 545 0.76 41.33 16.23
N THR A 546 0.08 42.32 15.67
CA THR A 546 0.06 43.69 16.22
C THR A 546 -1.08 43.82 17.21
N LEU A 547 -0.74 44.06 18.48
CA LEU A 547 -1.71 44.20 19.56
C LEU A 547 -2.16 45.67 19.69
N PRO A 548 -3.44 45.93 19.96
CA PRO A 548 -3.91 47.30 20.18
C PRO A 548 -3.41 47.83 21.54
N ALA A 549 -3.23 49.15 21.65
CA ALA A 549 -2.66 49.79 22.84
C ALA A 549 -3.65 49.91 24.02
N ASP A 550 -4.95 49.82 23.75
CA ASP A 550 -6.03 49.98 24.71
C ASP A 550 -6.52 48.66 25.32
N ARG A 551 -5.93 47.52 24.94
CA ARG A 551 -6.29 46.19 25.46
C ARG A 551 -5.11 45.55 26.18
N THR A 552 -5.28 45.27 27.47
CA THR A 552 -4.25 44.62 28.31
C THR A 552 -4.52 43.15 28.57
N GLY A 553 -5.62 42.60 28.04
CA GLY A 553 -5.98 41.19 28.22
C GLY A 553 -6.55 40.57 26.95
N ALA A 554 -6.30 39.28 26.78
CA ALA A 554 -6.83 38.48 25.68
C ALA A 554 -7.21 37.07 26.15
N THR A 555 -8.01 36.37 25.36
CA THR A 555 -8.24 34.92 25.54
C THR A 555 -7.65 34.20 24.33
N LEU A 556 -6.62 33.39 24.58
CA LEU A 556 -6.09 32.46 23.59
C LEU A 556 -6.83 31.12 23.69
N ARG A 557 -7.34 30.64 22.57
CA ARG A 557 -7.96 29.32 22.43
C ARG A 557 -7.27 28.56 21.32
N PHE A 558 -7.10 27.27 21.52
CA PHE A 558 -6.62 26.37 20.48
C PHE A 558 -6.97 24.94 20.87
N TRP A 559 -6.99 24.06 19.89
CA TRP A 559 -7.09 22.63 20.13
C TRP A 559 -5.73 22.00 20.02
N ARG A 560 -5.47 21.04 20.90
CA ARG A 560 -4.25 20.23 20.86
C ARG A 560 -4.55 18.75 20.83
N TYR A 561 -3.63 18.00 20.28
CA TYR A 561 -3.60 16.54 20.33
C TYR A 561 -2.17 16.10 20.64
N VAL A 562 -2.02 15.21 21.63
CA VAL A 562 -0.72 14.66 22.02
C VAL A 562 -0.67 13.17 21.71
N ARG A 563 0.43 12.75 21.08
CA ARG A 563 0.82 11.35 20.90
C ARG A 563 2.28 11.20 21.26
N SER A 564 2.62 10.09 21.89
CA SER A 564 3.97 9.88 22.37
C SER A 564 4.22 8.40 22.62
N SER A 565 5.41 7.93 22.23
CA SER A 565 5.95 6.62 22.59
C SER A 565 6.52 6.60 24.01
N GLU A 566 6.58 7.75 24.68
CA GLU A 566 7.06 7.83 26.05
C GLU A 566 6.09 7.21 27.05
N ALA A 567 6.58 6.85 28.25
CA ALA A 567 5.69 6.45 29.34
C ALA A 567 4.63 7.55 29.62
N ALA A 568 3.42 7.15 30.05
CA ALA A 568 2.30 8.08 30.25
C ALA A 568 2.59 9.24 31.22
N THR A 569 3.56 9.06 32.13
CA THR A 569 4.01 10.07 33.09
C THR A 569 5.26 10.84 32.66
N SER A 570 5.77 10.58 31.46
CA SER A 570 6.95 11.24 30.92
C SER A 570 6.67 12.70 30.60
N ASP A 571 7.67 13.55 30.78
CA ASP A 571 7.63 14.98 30.49
C ASP A 571 8.78 15.42 29.57
N LYS A 572 9.44 14.47 28.90
CA LYS A 572 10.71 14.76 28.21
C LYS A 572 10.53 15.53 26.92
N ASP A 573 9.45 15.26 26.20
CA ASP A 573 9.07 16.06 25.03
C ASP A 573 7.93 17.02 25.40
N GLN A 574 7.93 18.18 24.76
CA GLN A 574 6.96 19.23 25.05
C GLN A 574 6.62 20.07 23.83
N MET A 575 5.43 20.62 23.85
CA MET A 575 4.98 21.72 23.02
C MET A 575 4.83 22.97 23.88
N GLN A 576 5.40 24.06 23.42
CA GLN A 576 5.31 25.37 24.06
C GLN A 576 4.52 26.33 23.18
N VAL A 577 3.68 27.13 23.82
CA VAL A 577 3.09 28.33 23.22
C VAL A 577 3.80 29.53 23.82
N LEU A 578 4.34 30.40 22.97
CA LEU A 578 5.15 31.53 23.37
C LEU A 578 4.61 32.83 22.79
N LEU A 579 4.76 33.91 23.56
CA LEU A 579 4.76 35.28 23.05
C LEU A 579 6.20 35.79 23.05
N ILE A 580 6.66 36.30 21.91
CA ILE A 580 8.02 36.80 21.74
C ILE A 580 7.94 38.30 21.42
N GLY A 581 8.55 39.12 22.28
CA GLY A 581 8.62 40.56 22.08
C GLY A 581 9.53 40.96 20.92
N THR A 582 9.45 42.21 20.47
CA THR A 582 10.36 42.74 19.43
C THR A 582 11.82 42.77 19.86
N ASP A 583 12.07 42.74 21.18
CA ASP A 583 13.40 42.64 21.79
C ASP A 583 13.92 41.19 21.86
N GLY A 584 13.14 40.23 21.35
CA GLY A 584 13.46 38.81 21.34
C GLY A 584 13.22 38.10 22.68
N ARG A 585 12.69 38.77 23.70
CA ARG A 585 12.36 38.09 24.96
C ARG A 585 11.18 37.15 24.75
N GLU A 586 11.38 35.89 25.14
CA GLU A 586 10.37 34.85 25.05
C GLU A 586 9.61 34.68 26.37
N GLN A 587 8.29 34.70 26.29
CA GLN A 587 7.39 34.36 27.39
C GLN A 587 6.63 33.09 27.03
N VAL A 588 6.91 32.00 27.73
CA VAL A 588 6.12 30.76 27.61
C VAL A 588 4.78 30.95 28.33
N VAL A 589 3.70 30.97 27.57
CA VAL A 589 2.33 31.11 28.11
C VAL A 589 1.67 29.77 28.38
N LYS A 590 2.15 28.70 27.74
CA LYS A 590 1.70 27.33 27.99
C LYS A 590 2.79 26.33 27.64
N THR A 591 2.93 25.32 28.49
CA THR A 591 3.67 24.09 28.18
C THR A 591 2.70 22.91 28.21
N ILE A 592 2.79 22.06 27.19
CA ILE A 592 2.08 20.79 27.07
C ILE A 592 3.15 19.72 26.95
N THR A 593 3.25 18.83 27.92
CA THR A 593 4.23 17.74 27.88
C THR A 593 3.59 16.45 27.38
N THR A 594 4.41 15.42 27.16
CA THR A 594 3.94 14.07 26.84
C THR A 594 3.08 13.45 27.95
N ALA A 595 3.07 13.98 29.17
CA ALA A 595 2.18 13.55 30.25
C ALA A 595 0.73 14.05 30.10
N ALA A 596 0.47 14.97 29.16
CA ALA A 596 -0.88 15.46 28.90
C ALA A 596 -1.80 14.34 28.37
N PRO A 597 -3.14 14.47 28.51
CA PRO A 597 -4.08 13.53 27.91
C PRO A 597 -3.80 13.31 26.42
N ARG A 598 -3.61 12.05 26.05
CA ARG A 598 -3.20 11.62 24.71
C ARG A 598 -4.38 11.10 23.91
N ASN A 599 -4.17 10.94 22.61
CA ASN A 599 -5.08 10.27 21.69
C ASN A 599 -6.48 10.89 21.56
N GLY A 600 -6.61 12.18 21.85
CA GLY A 600 -7.85 12.92 21.70
C GLY A 600 -7.58 14.42 21.61
N TRP A 601 -8.49 15.12 20.92
CA TRP A 601 -8.46 16.57 20.84
C TRP A 601 -8.94 17.20 22.13
N VAL A 602 -8.14 18.10 22.68
CA VAL A 602 -8.47 18.87 23.89
C VAL A 602 -8.36 20.35 23.57
N GLN A 603 -9.41 21.11 23.88
CA GLN A 603 -9.38 22.56 23.77
C GLN A 603 -8.66 23.16 24.97
N GLU A 604 -7.66 23.97 24.72
CA GLU A 604 -7.04 24.85 25.70
C GLU A 604 -7.71 26.22 25.61
N THR A 605 -7.95 26.85 26.75
CA THR A 605 -8.47 28.22 26.85
C THR A 605 -7.68 28.93 27.93
N LEU A 606 -6.94 29.96 27.53
CA LEU A 606 -5.95 30.63 28.37
C LEU A 606 -6.24 32.13 28.38
N PRO A 607 -6.56 32.72 29.54
CA PRO A 607 -6.49 34.17 29.69
C PRO A 607 -5.02 34.60 29.64
N LEU A 608 -4.73 35.60 28.82
CA LEU A 608 -3.40 36.18 28.67
C LEU A 608 -3.40 37.60 29.23
N ASP A 609 -2.43 37.90 30.10
CA ASP A 609 -2.07 39.25 30.47
C ASP A 609 -1.07 39.80 29.44
N LEU A 610 -1.48 40.86 28.75
CA LEU A 610 -0.72 41.53 27.70
C LEU A 610 -0.22 42.91 28.15
N THR A 611 -0.35 43.27 29.43
CA THR A 611 -0.01 44.61 29.92
C THR A 611 1.40 45.05 29.55
N ALA A 612 2.38 44.13 29.58
CA ALA A 612 3.77 44.42 29.24
C ALA A 612 4.04 44.61 27.74
N VAL A 613 3.11 44.18 26.87
CA VAL A 613 3.28 44.17 25.41
C VAL A 613 2.13 44.85 24.66
N SER A 614 1.18 45.46 25.38
CA SER A 614 0.06 46.20 24.80
C SER A 614 0.56 47.29 23.84
N GLY A 615 -0.11 47.44 22.70
CA GLY A 615 0.26 48.41 21.66
C GLY A 615 1.51 48.05 20.86
N SER A 616 2.14 46.91 21.12
CA SER A 616 3.34 46.44 20.41
C SER A 616 3.00 45.35 19.41
N THR A 617 3.91 45.12 18.47
CA THR A 617 3.89 43.90 17.65
C THR A 617 4.65 42.80 18.38
N VAL A 618 4.02 41.64 18.54
CA VAL A 618 4.63 40.45 19.15
C VAL A 618 4.62 39.31 18.15
N THR A 619 5.41 38.28 18.39
CA THR A 619 5.32 37.02 17.65
C THR A 619 4.66 35.97 18.55
N LEU A 620 3.54 35.40 18.09
CA LEU A 620 3.00 34.18 18.66
C LEU A 620 3.74 32.99 18.04
N ALA A 621 4.36 32.16 18.87
CA ALA A 621 5.09 30.98 18.42
C ALA A 621 4.56 29.71 19.06
N LEU A 622 4.47 28.67 18.24
CA LEU A 622 4.18 27.29 18.60
C LEU A 622 5.48 26.51 18.44
N ARG A 623 6.03 25.95 19.52
CA ARG A 623 7.35 25.29 19.51
C ARG A 623 7.29 23.87 20.05
N GLY A 624 7.55 22.88 19.20
CA GLY A 624 7.73 21.49 19.64
C GLY A 624 9.19 21.20 19.94
N ILE A 625 9.48 20.60 21.08
CA ILE A 625 10.83 20.26 21.55
C ILE A 625 10.82 18.76 21.84
N ASN A 626 11.62 18.01 21.07
CA ASN A 626 11.75 16.55 21.21
C ASN A 626 13.19 16.19 21.58
N ASN A 627 13.33 15.27 22.53
CA ASN A 627 14.60 14.82 23.07
C ASN A 627 15.19 13.67 22.22
N GLY A 628 16.27 13.05 22.72
CA GLY A 628 16.98 11.99 22.03
C GLY A 628 16.51 10.56 22.30
N SER A 629 15.48 10.33 23.12
CA SER A 629 15.10 8.97 23.57
C SER A 629 13.95 8.36 22.77
N LEU A 630 12.80 9.01 22.76
CA LEU A 630 11.56 8.47 22.21
C LEU A 630 10.84 9.58 21.45
N VAL A 631 10.05 9.20 20.45
CA VAL A 631 9.38 10.18 19.59
C VAL A 631 8.03 10.60 20.15
N SER A 632 7.71 11.88 19.97
CA SER A 632 6.41 12.44 20.33
C SER A 632 5.91 13.39 19.25
N SER A 633 4.60 13.45 19.08
CA SER A 633 3.94 14.37 18.15
C SER A 633 2.94 15.23 18.88
N PHE A 634 3.00 16.52 18.60
CA PHE A 634 2.03 17.50 19.07
C PHE A 634 1.33 18.07 17.85
N TYR A 635 0.00 18.01 17.85
CA TYR A 635 -0.82 18.64 16.83
C TYR A 635 -1.57 19.81 17.43
N VAL A 636 -1.73 20.87 16.65
CA VAL A 636 -2.45 22.08 17.05
C VAL A 636 -3.39 22.49 15.92
N ASP A 637 -4.60 22.90 16.25
CA ASP A 637 -5.56 23.38 15.27
C ASP A 637 -6.52 24.43 15.87
N ASP A 638 -7.19 25.18 15.01
CA ASP A 638 -8.23 26.17 15.33
C ASP A 638 -7.81 27.17 16.40
N LEU A 639 -6.65 27.81 16.19
CA LEU A 639 -6.14 28.87 17.05
C LEU A 639 -6.98 30.15 16.90
N SER A 640 -7.24 30.79 18.04
CA SER A 640 -7.96 32.05 18.13
C SER A 640 -7.39 32.88 19.27
N LEU A 641 -7.06 34.14 19.00
CA LEU A 641 -6.69 35.13 20.01
C LEU A 641 -7.73 36.24 19.99
N ALA A 642 -8.69 36.14 20.91
CA ALA A 642 -9.81 37.05 21.02
C ALA A 642 -9.57 38.10 22.12
N MET A 643 -9.79 39.38 21.79
CA MET A 643 -9.77 40.47 22.77
C MET A 643 -11.13 41.14 22.84
N LEU A 644 -11.63 41.37 24.06
CA LEU A 644 -12.86 42.10 24.36
C LEU A 644 -12.58 43.59 24.47
#